data_AF-A0A9R1IEU8-F1
#
_entry.id   AF-A0A9R1IEU8-F1
#
_cell.length_a   1.000
_cell.length_b   1.000
_cell.length_c   1.000
_cell.angle_alpha   90.00
_cell.angle_beta   90.00
_cell.angle_gamma   90.00
#
_symmetry.space_group_name_H-M   'P 1'
#
loop_
_entity.id
_entity.type
_entity.pdbx_description
1 polymer ?
#
loop_
_entity_poly.entity_id
_entity_poly.type
_entity_poly.pdbx_seq_one_letter_code
_entity_poly.pdbx_strand_id
1 'polypeptide(L)'
;MSSMADDGERLELLHGDLDLTIHEACGLPNMDILSTILRRLCIRPRRLPSRNIDADTDADSPVRRRRRRQKPRGHHSIVPTSDPYALVAVSRPDVPDTTIARTYVVRNSEAPDWSARIRIPLAHEASRLVLQVRDSDPFGSDLIGAAYLPAAALLDGKPIVDAWLPLLRPDGRGPPKPNSAIRVSLTFTPASSSSSRRHRFGGVPAYFPARRGCELKLYQDAHVPVGAPCSYERGRCWEDVCMAVLGAQKLVYVAGWAVGARVRLLREEMSPEMAEKAAEVRALAGVEVEKMALGELLKYKSQEGVRVCLLVSDHHDTPLHPSFFLNTGGMMQTSGEDTKKFFKQSSVICVLSHRYPRSKVDMAKQKVVGTPYAHNQKCILVDTPASEATRRITAFLGGLDLAAGRYDTPAHRLFEDLDTVFRGDIHNPTLGDAAAENGPRLPWHDMHCRLDGAAAYDVLKNFEQRWRRATAKHLKASKHGKDDALLKLQRIPWILSPVVADAEDDALRVLPEDDPRCWHAQVFRSVDAGSVKGFPRSWETEEMEARNLLCDKSLAVEQSIHAAYVAAIRAADRFVYLETERFVGSSYAWPTSFRHPGAGNLVPMEIALKAASKIRAREDFAAYVVLPMWPAAEGPPGSAPAQESLFWQAQTMQAMYEVVAKAIAEAGAGVRAHPQDYLNFYCLGNREQAPATPPHLETGTSPAALARRHGRFMVYVHSKGMVVDDEYVLLGSANVNQRSLSGSRDTEIAVGAHQPHHTGRRPRGQVHRYRMSLWEEHLGWLWDVLEAPESPECVRLVNQVARENWERYTDEGEVAEEMQGHLMKYPVEVDGYGGVWPLTGHEFFPDVGGRVLGSTNKFPDHLTM
;
A
#
# COMPACT_ATOMS: atom_id res chain seq x y z
N MET A 1 35.06 36.21 -7.88
CA MET A 1 33.66 35.92 -8.27
C MET A 1 33.60 35.49 -9.74
N SER A 2 34.23 34.36 -10.12
CA SER A 2 34.23 33.88 -11.52
C SER A 2 34.36 32.34 -11.63
N SER A 3 33.88 31.57 -10.66
CA SER A 3 33.92 30.08 -10.73
C SER A 3 32.69 29.37 -10.19
N MET A 4 31.56 30.06 -9.94
CA MET A 4 30.33 29.45 -9.42
C MET A 4 29.19 29.36 -10.45
N ALA A 5 29.42 29.76 -11.71
CA ALA A 5 28.37 29.75 -12.73
C ALA A 5 28.22 28.39 -13.45
N ASP A 6 29.23 27.52 -13.40
CA ASP A 6 29.27 26.27 -14.19
C ASP A 6 28.85 25.01 -13.39
N ASP A 7 28.91 25.05 -12.05
CA ASP A 7 28.48 23.94 -11.17
C ASP A 7 26.95 23.76 -11.08
N GLY A 8 26.19 24.66 -11.69
CA GLY A 8 24.74 24.74 -11.52
C GLY A 8 23.90 23.75 -12.33
N GLU A 9 24.50 23.02 -13.28
CA GLU A 9 23.83 22.15 -14.25
C GLU A 9 24.20 20.66 -14.13
N ARG A 10 25.25 20.33 -13.38
CA ARG A 10 25.71 18.95 -13.22
C ARG A 10 24.68 18.12 -12.44
N LEU A 11 24.26 17.00 -13.02
CA LEU A 11 23.37 16.04 -12.38
C LEU A 11 24.15 15.12 -11.45
N GLU A 12 23.64 14.95 -10.24
CA GLU A 12 24.17 14.05 -9.22
C GLU A 12 23.07 13.11 -8.73
N LEU A 13 23.44 11.88 -8.36
CA LEU A 13 22.50 10.92 -7.79
C LEU A 13 22.36 11.15 -6.27
N LEU A 14 21.25 11.77 -5.87
CA LEU A 14 20.85 11.88 -4.47
C LEU A 14 20.16 10.56 -4.05
N HIS A 15 20.98 9.56 -3.69
CA HIS A 15 20.52 8.27 -3.15
C HIS A 15 20.86 8.14 -1.66
N GLY A 16 19.85 8.26 -0.80
CA GLY A 16 20.05 8.33 0.65
C GLY A 16 18.83 8.88 1.39
N ASP A 17 19.06 9.37 2.60
CA ASP A 17 18.03 9.93 3.48
C ASP A 17 18.25 11.42 3.69
N LEU A 18 17.20 12.21 3.47
CA LEU A 18 17.17 13.63 3.72
C LEU A 18 16.45 13.90 5.04
N ASP A 19 17.16 14.50 6.00
CA ASP A 19 16.60 15.02 7.24
C ASP A 19 16.66 16.55 7.20
N LEU A 20 15.50 17.17 7.00
CA LEU A 20 15.36 18.61 6.75
C LEU A 20 14.37 19.21 7.74
N THR A 21 14.81 20.21 8.50
CA THR A 21 13.95 21.10 9.26
C THR A 21 13.80 22.43 8.53
N ILE A 22 12.56 22.78 8.20
CA ILE A 22 12.20 24.10 7.69
C ILE A 22 11.68 24.92 8.87
N HIS A 23 12.46 25.89 9.32
CA HIS A 23 12.15 26.69 10.52
C HIS A 23 11.13 27.76 10.19
N GLU A 24 11.55 28.79 9.46
CA GLU A 24 10.72 29.97 9.19
C GLU A 24 11.11 30.62 7.85
N ALA A 25 10.25 31.50 7.36
CA ALA A 25 10.61 32.45 6.30
C ALA A 25 10.32 33.88 6.75
N CYS A 26 11.06 34.82 6.19
CA CYS A 26 10.89 36.24 6.49
C CYS A 26 10.80 37.06 5.21
N GLY A 27 10.27 38.27 5.34
CA GLY A 27 10.19 39.22 4.24
C GLY A 27 9.34 38.72 3.07
N LEU A 28 8.24 38.01 3.31
CA LEU A 28 7.33 37.62 2.22
C LEU A 28 6.45 38.81 1.80
N PRO A 29 6.06 38.93 0.52
CA PRO A 29 5.06 39.90 0.07
C PRO A 29 3.64 39.45 0.47
N ASN A 30 2.71 40.41 0.58
CA ASN A 30 1.28 40.10 0.67
C ASN A 30 0.71 39.84 -0.73
N MET A 31 0.40 38.58 -1.04
CA MET A 31 -0.17 38.16 -2.33
C MET A 31 -1.71 38.23 -2.35
N ASP A 32 -2.35 38.30 -1.18
CA ASP A 32 -3.80 38.25 -1.00
C ASP A 32 -4.52 39.59 -1.28
N ILE A 33 -3.79 40.62 -1.70
CA ILE A 33 -4.34 41.95 -2.00
C ILE A 33 -5.32 41.88 -3.19
N LEU A 34 -4.97 41.14 -4.25
CA LEU A 34 -5.81 40.98 -5.45
C LEU A 34 -7.02 40.07 -5.21
N SER A 35 -6.84 38.97 -4.47
CA SER A 35 -7.93 38.05 -4.07
C SER A 35 -8.98 38.80 -3.22
N THR A 36 -8.52 39.70 -2.35
CA THR A 36 -9.35 40.57 -1.50
C THR A 36 -10.13 41.60 -2.32
N ILE A 37 -9.52 42.20 -3.35
CA ILE A 37 -10.20 43.12 -4.28
C ILE A 37 -11.28 42.38 -5.08
N LEU A 38 -11.00 41.18 -5.58
CA LEU A 38 -11.97 40.34 -6.30
C LEU A 38 -13.14 39.90 -5.40
N ARG A 39 -12.89 39.47 -4.15
CA ARG A 39 -13.95 39.18 -3.17
C ARG A 39 -14.88 40.39 -2.93
N ARG A 40 -14.32 41.60 -2.86
CA ARG A 40 -15.10 42.83 -2.67
C ARG A 40 -15.94 43.20 -3.90
N LEU A 41 -15.52 42.80 -5.10
CA LEU A 41 -16.26 43.04 -6.34
C LEU A 41 -17.37 42.00 -6.58
N CYS A 42 -17.15 40.73 -6.21
CA CYS A 42 -18.15 39.66 -6.37
C CYS A 42 -19.24 39.66 -5.29
N ILE A 43 -19.02 40.31 -4.14
CA ILE A 43 -20.01 40.45 -3.05
C ILE A 43 -20.49 41.91 -3.00
N ARG A 44 -21.24 42.36 -4.01
CA ARG A 44 -22.13 43.52 -3.87
C ARG A 44 -23.55 43.01 -3.58
N PRO A 45 -24.11 43.22 -2.37
CA PRO A 45 -25.53 43.00 -2.17
C PRO A 45 -26.30 44.09 -2.92
N ARG A 46 -27.30 43.69 -3.73
CA ARG A 46 -28.34 44.60 -4.23
C ARG A 46 -29.01 45.25 -3.02
N ARG A 47 -28.79 46.56 -2.81
CA ARG A 47 -29.51 47.35 -1.80
C ARG A 47 -30.99 47.42 -2.19
N LEU A 48 -31.87 46.99 -1.28
CA LEU A 48 -33.27 47.40 -1.24
C LEU A 48 -33.42 48.47 -0.14
N PRO A 49 -34.31 49.46 -0.30
CA PRO A 49 -34.32 50.65 0.54
C PRO A 49 -34.96 50.42 1.90
N SER A 50 -34.39 51.11 2.88
CA SER A 50 -34.73 51.18 4.30
C SER A 50 -36.11 51.78 4.58
N ARG A 51 -36.75 51.33 5.66
CA ARG A 51 -37.75 52.12 6.39
C ARG A 51 -37.38 52.19 7.86
N ASN A 52 -37.34 53.43 8.34
CA ASN A 52 -37.01 53.91 9.68
C ASN A 52 -37.94 53.32 10.75
N ILE A 53 -37.47 53.31 12.01
CA ILE A 53 -38.18 53.88 13.16
C ILE A 53 -37.12 54.33 14.17
N ASP A 54 -37.29 55.58 14.61
CA ASP A 54 -36.42 56.32 15.52
C ASP A 54 -36.63 55.94 17.00
N ALA A 55 -35.69 56.46 17.79
CA ALA A 55 -35.47 56.33 19.22
C ALA A 55 -36.61 56.85 20.11
N ASP A 56 -36.66 56.37 21.36
CA ASP A 56 -36.58 57.28 22.51
C ASP A 56 -36.21 56.58 23.83
N THR A 57 -35.74 57.41 24.74
CA THR A 57 -34.85 57.17 25.88
C THR A 57 -35.54 56.99 27.25
N ASP A 58 -34.71 56.50 28.19
CA ASP A 58 -34.62 56.88 29.62
C ASP A 58 -35.15 56.02 30.78
N ALA A 59 -34.25 55.96 31.78
CA ALA A 59 -34.39 55.88 33.24
C ALA A 59 -34.35 54.51 33.99
N ASP A 60 -33.17 54.27 34.62
CA ASP A 60 -32.88 53.92 36.03
C ASP A 60 -33.67 52.81 36.76
N SER A 61 -33.14 51.91 37.63
CA SER A 61 -31.85 51.50 38.24
C SER A 61 -32.22 50.40 39.29
N PRO A 62 -31.35 49.80 40.14
CA PRO A 62 -30.12 49.02 39.95
C PRO A 62 -30.18 47.60 40.62
N VAL A 63 -29.16 46.74 40.45
CA VAL A 63 -28.44 46.00 41.55
C VAL A 63 -27.45 44.92 41.03
N ARG A 64 -26.19 45.15 41.42
CA ARG A 64 -25.05 44.23 41.74
C ARG A 64 -24.30 43.45 40.64
N ARG A 65 -23.15 44.07 40.28
CA ARG A 65 -21.93 43.51 39.67
C ARG A 65 -21.13 42.58 40.61
N ARG A 66 -20.48 41.55 40.05
CA ARG A 66 -19.09 41.16 40.38
C ARG A 66 -18.32 40.66 39.13
N ARG A 67 -17.53 41.60 38.59
CA ARG A 67 -16.31 41.57 37.75
C ARG A 67 -15.88 40.26 37.03
N ARG A 68 -16.08 40.24 35.71
CA ARG A 68 -15.19 39.56 34.73
C ARG A 68 -14.27 40.63 34.10
N ARG A 69 -12.96 40.39 34.06
CA ARG A 69 -11.98 41.23 33.35
C ARG A 69 -12.31 41.23 31.84
N GLN A 70 -12.81 42.34 31.31
CA GLN A 70 -12.91 42.58 29.87
C GLN A 70 -11.54 43.02 29.34
N LYS A 71 -11.00 42.28 28.36
CA LYS A 71 -9.96 42.81 27.45
C LYS A 71 -10.66 43.73 26.42
N PRO A 72 -10.03 44.81 25.95
CA PRO A 72 -10.64 45.74 25.01
C PRO A 72 -10.83 45.03 23.66
N ARG A 73 -12.06 45.05 23.12
CA ARG A 73 -12.33 44.70 21.72
C ARG A 73 -11.96 45.90 20.85
N GLY A 74 -10.71 45.94 20.40
CA GLY A 74 -10.35 46.67 19.18
C GLY A 74 -10.80 45.86 17.98
N HIS A 75 -11.81 46.31 17.24
CA HIS A 75 -12.10 45.81 15.90
C HIS A 75 -11.00 46.31 14.94
N HIS A 76 -9.84 45.64 14.95
CA HIS A 76 -8.93 45.71 13.81
C HIS A 76 -9.46 44.74 12.75
N SER A 77 -9.88 45.28 11.60
CA SER A 77 -10.01 44.47 10.40
C SER A 77 -8.61 43.99 10.03
N ILE A 78 -8.30 42.71 10.28
CA ILE A 78 -7.08 42.09 9.78
C ILE A 78 -7.19 42.17 8.26
N VAL A 79 -6.36 42.99 7.62
CA VAL A 79 -6.18 42.93 6.17
C VAL A 79 -5.66 41.52 5.89
N PRO A 80 -6.35 40.71 5.06
CA PRO A 80 -5.84 39.40 4.72
C PRO A 80 -4.42 39.54 4.14
N THR A 81 -3.51 38.75 4.67
CA THR A 81 -2.14 38.60 4.17
C THR A 81 -1.96 37.16 3.71
N SER A 82 -0.87 36.88 3.02
CA SER A 82 -0.60 35.54 2.46
C SER A 82 -0.77 34.41 3.48
N ASP A 83 -1.17 33.25 2.97
CA ASP A 83 -1.28 31.96 3.64
C ASP A 83 -0.12 31.03 3.18
N PRO A 84 1.15 31.31 3.57
CA PRO A 84 2.30 30.62 3.01
C PRO A 84 2.49 29.18 3.51
N TYR A 85 3.04 28.35 2.62
CA TYR A 85 3.63 27.04 2.92
C TYR A 85 4.92 26.84 2.13
N ALA A 86 5.78 25.94 2.61
CA ALA A 86 7.01 25.55 1.92
C ALA A 86 6.84 24.18 1.25
N LEU A 87 7.44 24.05 0.07
CA LEU A 87 7.48 22.85 -0.76
C LEU A 87 8.94 22.48 -1.00
N VAL A 88 9.26 21.21 -0.79
CA VAL A 88 10.58 20.63 -1.05
C VAL A 88 10.49 19.85 -2.36
N ALA A 89 11.38 20.15 -3.29
CA ALA A 89 11.48 19.47 -4.57
C ALA A 89 12.94 19.19 -4.95
N VAL A 90 13.12 18.21 -5.82
CA VAL A 90 14.39 17.99 -6.55
C VAL A 90 14.23 18.52 -7.96
N SER A 91 15.26 19.19 -8.46
CA SER A 91 15.25 19.86 -9.76
C SER A 91 16.28 19.27 -10.70
N ARG A 92 15.91 19.22 -11.98
CA ARG A 92 16.78 18.89 -13.10
C ARG A 92 16.60 19.95 -14.20
N PRO A 93 17.62 20.26 -15.00
CA PRO A 93 17.50 21.27 -16.06
C PRO A 93 16.46 20.92 -17.15
N ASP A 94 16.22 19.62 -17.37
CA ASP A 94 15.45 19.08 -18.49
C ASP A 94 13.96 18.85 -18.19
N VAL A 95 13.53 18.90 -16.93
CA VAL A 95 12.16 18.55 -16.52
C VAL A 95 11.63 19.40 -15.37
N PRO A 96 10.29 19.48 -15.20
CA PRO A 96 9.70 20.15 -14.05
C PRO A 96 10.16 19.56 -12.71
N ASP A 97 10.29 20.43 -11.71
CA ASP A 97 10.65 20.07 -10.34
C ASP A 97 9.75 18.94 -9.79
N THR A 98 10.38 17.89 -9.26
CA THR A 98 9.68 16.78 -8.62
C THR A 98 9.47 17.09 -7.15
N THR A 99 8.21 17.30 -6.75
CA THR A 99 7.84 17.55 -5.35
C THR A 99 7.99 16.29 -4.50
N ILE A 100 8.70 16.40 -3.39
CA ILE A 100 8.97 15.28 -2.47
C ILE A 100 8.37 15.49 -1.08
N ALA A 101 8.19 16.73 -0.62
CA ALA A 101 7.54 17.03 0.66
C ALA A 101 6.96 18.45 0.72
N ARG A 102 6.12 18.71 1.72
CA ARG A 102 5.48 20.01 1.97
C ARG A 102 5.30 20.27 3.47
N THR A 103 5.32 21.53 3.87
CA THR A 103 4.89 21.96 5.22
C THR A 103 3.38 22.20 5.27
N TYR A 104 2.86 22.52 6.46
CA TYR A 104 1.50 22.98 6.63
C TYR A 104 1.36 24.46 6.23
N VAL A 105 0.13 24.87 5.91
CA VAL A 105 -0.19 26.27 5.59
C VAL A 105 -0.28 27.10 6.88
N VAL A 106 0.55 28.14 6.98
CA VAL A 106 0.43 29.18 8.02
C VAL A 106 -0.50 30.25 7.49
N ARG A 107 -1.52 30.63 8.25
CA ARG A 107 -2.51 31.60 7.76
C ARG A 107 -2.11 33.03 8.08
N ASN A 108 -2.35 33.93 7.13
CA ASN A 108 -2.21 35.38 7.26
C ASN A 108 -0.86 35.79 7.88
N SER A 109 0.24 35.37 7.24
CA SER A 109 1.59 35.68 7.69
C SER A 109 2.53 36.03 6.53
N GLU A 110 3.25 37.15 6.67
CA GLU A 110 4.41 37.51 5.84
C GLU A 110 5.74 36.99 6.42
N ALA A 111 5.69 36.39 7.62
CA ALA A 111 6.84 35.81 8.32
C ALA A 111 6.42 34.49 9.00
N PRO A 112 6.16 33.43 8.20
CA PRO A 112 5.66 32.16 8.73
C PRO A 112 6.73 31.40 9.50
N ASP A 113 6.32 30.83 10.64
CA ASP A 113 7.05 29.82 11.39
C ASP A 113 6.38 28.46 11.17
N TRP A 114 7.12 27.54 10.56
CA TRP A 114 6.70 26.17 10.36
C TRP A 114 7.32 25.22 11.38
N SER A 115 8.58 25.43 11.75
CA SER A 115 9.36 24.54 12.62
C SER A 115 9.11 23.05 12.32
N ALA A 116 9.08 22.71 11.03
CA ALA A 116 8.63 21.42 10.53
C ALA A 116 9.83 20.56 10.10
N ARG A 117 10.00 19.41 10.75
CA ARG A 117 10.99 18.40 10.38
C ARG A 117 10.41 17.41 9.37
N ILE A 118 11.17 17.11 8.32
CA ILE A 118 10.82 16.24 7.21
C ILE A 118 11.96 15.23 7.07
N ARG A 119 11.64 13.94 7.24
CA ARG A 119 12.57 12.84 6.98
C ARG A 119 12.04 12.00 5.84
N ILE A 120 12.74 12.01 4.71
CA ILE A 120 12.31 11.29 3.51
C ILE A 120 13.50 10.64 2.80
N PRO A 121 13.33 9.42 2.26
CA PRO A 121 14.31 8.83 1.39
C PRO A 121 14.33 9.53 0.03
N LEU A 122 15.49 9.59 -0.61
CA LEU A 122 15.71 10.06 -1.97
C LEU A 122 16.39 8.98 -2.81
N ALA A 123 15.99 8.88 -4.07
CA ALA A 123 16.63 8.08 -5.11
C ALA A 123 16.48 8.81 -6.46
N HIS A 124 16.97 10.06 -6.51
CA HIS A 124 16.74 10.98 -7.61
C HIS A 124 18.07 11.48 -8.18
N GLU A 125 18.21 11.46 -9.51
CA GLU A 125 19.20 12.30 -10.18
C GLU A 125 18.71 13.75 -10.21
N ALA A 126 19.50 14.66 -9.66
CA ALA A 126 19.13 16.07 -9.54
C ALA A 126 20.38 16.96 -9.62
N SER A 127 20.22 18.18 -10.11
CA SER A 127 21.26 19.20 -10.00
C SER A 127 21.12 19.99 -8.70
N ARG A 128 19.89 20.13 -8.17
CA ARG A 128 19.60 20.94 -6.99
C ARG A 128 18.44 20.37 -6.15
N LEU A 129 18.48 20.63 -4.85
CA LEU A 129 17.32 20.64 -3.97
C LEU A 129 16.72 22.05 -3.97
N VAL A 130 15.41 22.14 -4.14
CA VAL A 130 14.67 23.41 -4.26
C VAL A 130 13.66 23.52 -3.13
N LEU A 131 13.69 24.65 -2.44
CA LEU A 131 12.75 25.01 -1.38
C LEU A 131 11.88 26.15 -1.90
N GLN A 132 10.66 25.84 -2.34
CA GLN A 132 9.70 26.81 -2.85
C GLN A 132 8.78 27.28 -1.73
N VAL A 133 8.67 28.59 -1.53
CA VAL A 133 7.62 29.18 -0.68
C VAL A 133 6.46 29.60 -1.58
N ARG A 134 5.26 29.14 -1.26
CA ARG A 134 4.05 29.36 -2.05
C ARG A 134 2.94 29.91 -1.17
N ASP A 135 2.05 30.70 -1.76
CA ASP A 135 0.79 31.11 -1.14
C ASP A 135 -0.34 30.13 -1.44
N SER A 136 -1.23 29.89 -0.48
CA SER A 136 -2.33 28.93 -0.60
C SER A 136 -3.68 29.62 -0.81
N ASP A 137 -4.04 29.86 -2.06
CA ASP A 137 -5.32 30.46 -2.43
C ASP A 137 -6.47 29.46 -2.64
N PRO A 138 -7.74 29.89 -2.53
CA PRO A 138 -8.90 29.03 -2.81
C PRO A 138 -8.96 28.45 -4.24
N PHE A 139 -8.26 29.05 -5.20
CA PHE A 139 -8.31 28.70 -6.63
C PHE A 139 -6.97 28.19 -7.22
N GLY A 140 -5.93 28.05 -6.40
CA GLY A 140 -4.59 27.69 -6.86
C GLY A 140 -3.56 28.03 -5.81
N SER A 141 -2.29 27.76 -6.07
CA SER A 141 -1.20 28.23 -5.21
C SER A 141 -0.22 29.04 -6.04
N ASP A 142 0.12 30.24 -5.59
CA ASP A 142 1.05 31.13 -6.28
C ASP A 142 2.46 31.00 -5.70
N LEU A 143 3.47 30.98 -6.56
CA LEU A 143 4.86 30.93 -6.12
C LEU A 143 5.30 32.30 -5.61
N ILE A 144 5.74 32.36 -4.35
CA ILE A 144 6.32 33.56 -3.76
C ILE A 144 7.80 33.67 -4.14
N GLY A 145 8.57 32.61 -3.91
CA GLY A 145 10.01 32.55 -4.25
C GLY A 145 10.60 31.18 -3.94
N ALA A 146 11.83 30.93 -4.39
CA ALA A 146 12.53 29.67 -4.20
C ALA A 146 13.98 29.86 -3.75
N ALA A 147 14.45 28.99 -2.86
CA ALA A 147 15.86 28.84 -2.50
C ALA A 147 16.42 27.55 -3.12
N TYR A 148 17.70 27.57 -3.48
CA TYR A 148 18.36 26.50 -4.23
C TYR A 148 19.62 26.02 -3.49
N LEU A 149 19.75 24.70 -3.34
CA LEU A 149 20.94 24.05 -2.80
C LEU A 149 21.51 23.09 -3.85
N PRO A 150 22.77 23.23 -4.28
CA PRO A 150 23.38 22.31 -5.24
C PRO A 150 23.40 20.88 -4.71
N ALA A 151 23.11 19.89 -5.56
CA ALA A 151 23.10 18.48 -5.18
C ALA A 151 24.49 18.00 -4.72
N ALA A 152 25.56 18.46 -5.38
CA ALA A 152 26.94 18.18 -4.97
C ALA A 152 27.23 18.60 -3.50
N ALA A 153 26.72 19.77 -3.08
CA ALA A 153 26.89 20.25 -1.71
C ALA A 153 26.17 19.38 -0.67
N LEU A 154 25.11 18.67 -1.06
CA LEU A 154 24.41 17.71 -0.18
C LEU A 154 25.22 16.41 -0.03
N LEU A 155 25.87 15.97 -1.11
CA LEU A 155 26.69 14.75 -1.13
C LEU A 155 28.00 14.88 -0.34
N ASP A 156 28.49 16.10 -0.14
CA ASP A 156 29.64 16.39 0.74
C ASP A 156 29.41 15.96 2.21
N GLY A 157 28.16 15.67 2.60
CA GLY A 157 27.80 15.14 3.92
C GLY A 157 27.93 16.13 5.07
N LYS A 158 28.30 17.39 4.78
CA LYS A 158 28.39 18.45 5.80
C LYS A 158 26.97 18.91 6.17
N PRO A 159 26.59 18.86 7.46
CA PRO A 159 25.29 19.34 7.88
C PRO A 159 25.19 20.85 7.66
N ILE A 160 24.05 21.30 7.10
CA ILE A 160 23.67 22.70 7.04
C ILE A 160 22.89 23.00 8.33
N VAL A 161 23.40 23.87 9.18
CA VAL A 161 22.79 24.18 10.48
C VAL A 161 22.35 25.63 10.50
N ASP A 162 21.09 25.86 10.85
CA ASP A 162 20.45 27.17 11.03
C ASP A 162 20.79 28.22 9.96
N ALA A 163 20.75 27.82 8.68
CA ALA A 163 21.15 28.65 7.56
C ALA A 163 19.97 29.43 6.97
N TRP A 164 20.15 30.74 6.77
CA TRP A 164 19.25 31.57 5.99
C TRP A 164 19.61 31.52 4.51
N LEU A 165 18.69 31.03 3.69
CA LEU A 165 18.82 30.97 2.25
C LEU A 165 17.97 32.06 1.60
N PRO A 166 18.52 32.89 0.70
CA PRO A 166 17.74 33.92 0.03
C PRO A 166 16.68 33.29 -0.88
N LEU A 167 15.46 33.84 -0.84
CA LEU A 167 14.39 33.47 -1.75
C LEU A 167 14.49 34.30 -3.02
N LEU A 168 14.52 33.63 -4.17
CA LEU A 168 14.64 34.25 -5.49
C LEU A 168 13.41 33.93 -6.33
N ARG A 169 12.99 34.89 -7.17
CA ARG A 169 11.99 34.59 -8.21
C ARG A 169 12.63 33.78 -9.32
N PRO A 170 12.00 32.70 -9.82
CA PRO A 170 12.56 31.90 -10.92
C PRO A 170 12.73 32.68 -12.23
N ASP A 171 11.98 33.78 -12.41
CA ASP A 171 12.03 34.64 -13.59
C ASP A 171 13.25 35.58 -13.63
N GLY A 172 14.18 35.44 -12.68
CA GLY A 172 15.41 36.23 -12.63
C GLY A 172 15.24 37.66 -12.11
N ARG A 173 14.04 38.10 -11.71
CA ARG A 173 13.79 39.46 -11.18
C ARG A 173 14.26 39.65 -9.73
N GLY A 174 15.24 38.88 -9.28
CA GLY A 174 15.79 38.95 -7.93
C GLY A 174 14.82 38.49 -6.83
N PRO A 175 14.99 38.95 -5.58
CA PRO A 175 14.18 38.49 -4.46
C PRO A 175 12.74 39.05 -4.49
N PRO A 176 11.75 38.31 -3.96
CA PRO A 176 10.34 38.74 -3.91
C PRO A 176 10.14 40.12 -3.25
N LYS A 177 10.82 40.34 -2.14
CA LYS A 177 10.93 41.59 -1.37
C LYS A 177 12.37 41.68 -0.87
N PRO A 178 12.89 42.87 -0.52
CA PRO A 178 14.19 42.97 0.14
C PRO A 178 14.23 42.06 1.37
N ASN A 179 15.33 41.30 1.51
CA ASN A 179 15.57 40.35 2.59
C ASN A 179 14.61 39.15 2.66
N SER A 180 13.87 38.82 1.59
CA SER A 180 13.11 37.56 1.54
C SER A 180 14.05 36.37 1.67
N ALA A 181 13.87 35.56 2.71
CA ALA A 181 14.72 34.40 2.98
C ALA A 181 13.96 33.29 3.71
N ILE A 182 14.48 32.06 3.64
CA ILE A 182 13.99 30.88 4.34
C ILE A 182 15.10 30.30 5.22
N ARG A 183 14.80 29.95 6.47
CA ARG A 183 15.74 29.38 7.43
C ARG A 183 15.58 27.87 7.51
N VAL A 184 16.67 27.13 7.32
CA VAL A 184 16.66 25.66 7.31
C VAL A 184 17.79 25.04 8.10
N SER A 185 17.60 23.79 8.50
CA SER A 185 18.68 22.90 8.92
C SER A 185 18.51 21.57 8.20
N LEU A 186 19.60 21.03 7.66
CA LEU A 186 19.54 19.88 6.76
C LEU A 186 20.76 18.99 6.95
N THR A 187 20.54 17.68 6.94
CA THR A 187 21.57 16.66 6.80
C THR A 187 21.14 15.65 5.74
N PHE A 188 22.04 15.30 4.84
CA PHE A 188 21.84 14.22 3.86
C PHE A 188 22.76 13.06 4.20
N THR A 189 22.20 11.86 4.33
CA THR A 189 22.93 10.64 4.66
C THR A 189 22.90 9.70 3.45
N PRO A 190 24.02 9.50 2.73
CA PRO A 190 24.06 8.62 1.57
C PRO A 190 23.68 7.18 1.92
N ALA A 191 22.94 6.48 1.05
CA ALA A 191 22.48 5.11 1.30
C ALA A 191 23.66 4.13 1.56
N SER A 192 24.81 4.36 0.94
CA SER A 192 26.05 3.58 1.11
C SER A 192 26.66 3.68 2.51
N SER A 193 26.30 4.68 3.30
CA SER A 193 26.84 4.89 4.65
C SER A 193 26.16 4.05 5.74
N SER A 194 25.01 3.44 5.46
CA SER A 194 24.23 2.62 6.40
C SER A 194 24.82 1.22 6.62
N SER A 195 26.06 1.15 7.12
CA SER A 195 26.90 -0.07 7.14
C SER A 195 26.93 -0.79 8.50
N SER A 196 25.77 -1.10 9.09
CA SER A 196 25.71 -1.97 10.28
C SER A 196 24.88 -3.24 10.02
N ARG A 197 25.56 -4.35 9.71
CA ARG A 197 24.93 -5.69 9.55
C ARG A 197 24.29 -6.21 10.84
N ARG A 198 24.79 -5.80 12.02
CA ARG A 198 24.33 -6.29 13.33
C ARG A 198 22.93 -5.82 13.75
N HIS A 199 22.40 -4.78 13.11
CA HIS A 199 21.06 -4.22 13.38
C HIS A 199 20.25 -3.98 12.10
N ARG A 200 20.47 -4.82 11.07
CA ARG A 200 19.93 -4.64 9.71
C ARG A 200 18.40 -4.42 9.68
N PHE A 201 17.66 -5.04 10.60
CA PHE A 201 16.21 -4.90 10.73
C PHE A 201 15.77 -4.42 12.13
N GLY A 202 16.58 -3.58 12.79
CA GLY A 202 16.34 -3.07 14.15
C GLY A 202 15.16 -2.09 14.32
N GLY A 203 14.29 -1.98 13.31
CA GLY A 203 13.12 -1.11 13.28
C GLY A 203 13.26 0.05 12.30
N VAL A 204 12.15 0.44 11.69
CA VAL A 204 12.02 1.58 10.77
C VAL A 204 11.29 2.72 11.50
N PRO A 205 11.71 3.99 11.35
CA PRO A 205 10.95 5.11 11.91
C PRO A 205 9.49 5.12 11.40
N ALA A 206 8.55 4.84 12.29
CA ALA A 206 7.12 4.70 11.98
C ALA A 206 6.24 5.11 13.16
N TYR A 207 4.92 5.11 12.97
CA TYR A 207 3.96 5.40 14.06
C TYR A 207 3.96 4.29 15.13
N PHE A 208 4.08 3.04 14.70
CA PHE A 208 4.21 1.90 15.61
C PHE A 208 5.68 1.48 15.70
N PRO A 209 6.20 1.25 16.92
CA PRO A 209 7.58 0.80 17.10
C PRO A 209 7.73 -0.68 16.71
N ALA A 210 8.97 -1.13 16.51
CA ALA A 210 9.26 -2.56 16.44
C ALA A 210 8.94 -3.23 17.79
N ARG A 211 8.36 -4.43 17.73
CA ARG A 211 7.95 -5.24 18.87
C ARG A 211 8.74 -6.53 18.88
N ARG A 212 9.29 -6.88 20.05
CA ARG A 212 10.05 -8.12 20.25
C ARG A 212 9.16 -9.22 20.80
N GLY A 213 9.67 -10.45 20.88
CA GLY A 213 8.94 -11.54 21.54
C GLY A 213 7.63 -11.95 20.87
N CYS A 214 7.47 -11.64 19.58
CA CYS A 214 6.25 -11.94 18.81
C CYS A 214 6.31 -13.37 18.24
N GLU A 215 5.17 -13.81 17.71
CA GLU A 215 5.07 -15.02 16.90
C GLU A 215 4.36 -14.68 15.59
N LEU A 216 4.91 -15.16 14.48
CA LEU A 216 4.34 -14.97 13.15
C LEU A 216 4.16 -16.33 12.47
N LYS A 217 2.96 -16.59 11.96
CA LYS A 217 2.67 -17.71 11.04
C LYS A 217 2.40 -17.14 9.66
N LEU A 218 3.17 -17.58 8.66
CA LEU A 218 3.04 -17.16 7.27
C LEU A 218 2.11 -18.11 6.53
N TYR A 219 1.23 -17.55 5.69
CA TYR A 219 0.28 -18.30 4.88
C TYR A 219 0.55 -18.07 3.40
N GLN A 220 0.58 -19.18 2.68
CA GLN A 220 0.58 -19.29 1.23
C GLN A 220 -0.86 -19.69 0.86
N ASP A 221 -1.53 -18.82 0.12
CA ASP A 221 -2.95 -18.92 -0.22
C ASP A 221 -3.92 -18.96 0.97
N ALA A 222 -5.20 -19.15 0.64
CA ALA A 222 -6.26 -19.32 1.63
C ALA A 222 -6.18 -20.68 2.33
N HIS A 223 -5.72 -21.72 1.64
CA HIS A 223 -5.66 -23.08 2.14
C HIS A 223 -4.49 -23.87 1.54
N VAL A 224 -4.00 -24.87 2.28
CA VAL A 224 -3.03 -25.85 1.80
C VAL A 224 -3.55 -27.24 2.18
N PRO A 225 -3.70 -28.18 1.22
CA PRO A 225 -4.25 -29.50 1.49
C PRO A 225 -3.50 -30.30 2.58
N VAL A 226 -4.20 -31.21 3.23
CA VAL A 226 -3.60 -32.16 4.19
C VAL A 226 -2.69 -33.15 3.46
N GLY A 227 -1.51 -33.43 4.03
CA GLY A 227 -0.56 -34.37 3.46
C GLY A 227 0.17 -33.90 2.20
N ALA A 228 0.02 -32.63 1.80
CA ALA A 228 0.79 -32.04 0.71
C ALA A 228 2.30 -32.21 1.00
N PRO A 229 3.08 -32.86 0.10
CA PRO A 229 4.49 -33.09 0.33
C PRO A 229 5.21 -31.75 0.45
N CYS A 230 5.81 -31.50 1.62
CA CYS A 230 6.66 -30.35 1.86
C CYS A 230 7.61 -30.67 3.02
N SER A 231 8.82 -30.11 2.98
CA SER A 231 9.80 -30.22 4.07
C SER A 231 9.46 -29.35 5.30
N TYR A 232 8.31 -28.67 5.30
CA TYR A 232 7.91 -27.67 6.29
C TYR A 232 6.39 -27.67 6.60
N GLU A 233 6.02 -27.21 7.80
CA GLU A 233 4.64 -27.06 8.25
C GLU A 233 3.97 -25.83 7.61
N ARG A 234 3.26 -26.04 6.51
CA ARG A 234 2.49 -24.99 5.81
C ARG A 234 1.24 -24.63 6.63
N GLY A 235 0.99 -23.33 6.79
CA GLY A 235 -0.23 -22.84 7.45
C GLY A 235 -1.46 -22.91 6.54
N ARG A 236 -2.66 -23.02 7.14
CA ARG A 236 -3.94 -23.03 6.42
C ARG A 236 -4.75 -21.80 6.81
N CYS A 237 -4.64 -20.71 6.04
CA CYS A 237 -5.11 -19.38 6.46
C CYS A 237 -6.59 -19.35 6.88
N TRP A 238 -7.50 -19.76 6.00
CA TRP A 238 -8.94 -19.66 6.25
C TRP A 238 -9.43 -20.65 7.31
N GLU A 239 -8.73 -21.77 7.45
CA GLU A 239 -8.95 -22.73 8.53
C GLU A 239 -8.53 -22.17 9.88
N ASP A 240 -7.32 -21.60 9.98
CA ASP A 240 -6.83 -20.95 11.19
C ASP A 240 -7.69 -19.74 11.59
N VAL A 241 -8.23 -19.00 10.61
CA VAL A 241 -9.24 -17.95 10.85
C VAL A 241 -10.52 -18.55 11.41
N CYS A 242 -11.04 -19.64 10.83
CA CYS A 242 -12.25 -20.31 11.30
C CYS A 242 -12.06 -20.80 12.75
N MET A 243 -10.95 -21.47 13.04
CA MET A 243 -10.57 -21.93 14.37
C MET A 243 -10.49 -20.79 15.37
N ALA A 244 -9.84 -19.68 15.02
CA ALA A 244 -9.71 -18.54 15.90
C ALA A 244 -11.06 -17.85 16.17
N VAL A 245 -11.93 -17.74 15.17
CA VAL A 245 -13.29 -17.19 15.34
C VAL A 245 -14.16 -18.10 16.21
N LEU A 246 -14.11 -19.43 16.00
CA LEU A 246 -14.80 -20.40 16.84
C LEU A 246 -14.32 -20.36 18.29
N GLY A 247 -13.00 -20.21 18.50
CA GLY A 247 -12.38 -20.09 19.81
C GLY A 247 -12.55 -18.73 20.51
N ALA A 248 -13.02 -17.69 19.80
CA ALA A 248 -13.18 -16.35 20.35
C ALA A 248 -14.25 -16.31 21.45
N GLN A 249 -13.97 -15.56 22.53
CA GLN A 249 -14.88 -15.44 23.68
C GLN A 249 -15.36 -14.02 23.92
N LYS A 250 -14.67 -12.99 23.39
CA LYS A 250 -14.98 -11.59 23.67
C LYS A 250 -15.12 -10.73 22.42
N LEU A 251 -14.23 -10.85 21.43
CA LEU A 251 -14.25 -10.01 20.24
C LEU A 251 -13.86 -10.75 18.96
N VAL A 252 -14.51 -10.33 17.88
CA VAL A 252 -14.13 -10.61 16.50
C VAL A 252 -14.27 -9.30 15.73
N TYR A 253 -13.17 -8.64 15.38
CA TYR A 253 -13.17 -7.42 14.57
C TYR A 253 -12.63 -7.70 13.19
N VAL A 254 -13.34 -7.27 12.16
CA VAL A 254 -12.97 -7.52 10.76
C VAL A 254 -12.92 -6.18 10.02
N ALA A 255 -11.81 -5.91 9.35
CA ALA A 255 -11.70 -4.85 8.36
C ALA A 255 -11.36 -5.47 7.01
N GLY A 256 -12.03 -5.05 5.95
CA GLY A 256 -11.80 -5.56 4.61
C GLY A 256 -12.15 -4.52 3.56
N TRP A 257 -11.47 -4.62 2.43
CA TRP A 257 -11.91 -3.94 1.21
C TRP A 257 -13.26 -4.52 0.78
N ALA A 258 -13.37 -5.84 0.83
CA ALA A 258 -14.61 -6.59 0.67
C ALA A 258 -14.74 -7.64 1.78
N VAL A 259 -15.96 -7.88 2.23
CA VAL A 259 -16.29 -9.02 3.11
C VAL A 259 -17.49 -9.69 2.49
N GLY A 260 -17.38 -10.96 2.11
CA GLY A 260 -18.45 -11.74 1.51
C GLY A 260 -19.16 -12.58 2.57
N ALA A 261 -20.35 -12.15 3.02
CA ALA A 261 -21.08 -12.87 4.08
C ALA A 261 -21.47 -14.32 3.71
N ARG A 262 -21.44 -14.68 2.42
CA ARG A 262 -21.86 -16.00 1.91
C ARG A 262 -20.71 -16.96 1.60
N VAL A 263 -19.45 -16.53 1.74
CA VAL A 263 -18.30 -17.42 1.46
C VAL A 263 -18.13 -18.45 2.56
N ARG A 264 -17.67 -19.65 2.21
CA ARG A 264 -17.31 -20.69 3.18
C ARG A 264 -15.80 -20.73 3.39
N LEU A 265 -15.39 -20.81 4.66
CA LEU A 265 -13.98 -20.86 5.03
C LEU A 265 -13.37 -22.25 4.86
N LEU A 266 -14.15 -23.29 5.17
CA LEU A 266 -13.76 -24.69 5.08
C LEU A 266 -14.41 -25.30 3.84
N ARG A 267 -13.61 -25.86 2.93
CA ARG A 267 -14.10 -26.44 1.67
C ARG A 267 -13.48 -27.79 1.32
N GLU A 268 -12.28 -28.05 1.82
CA GLU A 268 -11.55 -29.31 1.62
C GLU A 268 -11.44 -30.11 2.92
N GLU A 269 -10.66 -31.18 2.89
CA GLU A 269 -10.32 -31.97 4.07
C GLU A 269 -9.70 -31.08 5.16
N MET A 270 -10.29 -31.12 6.34
CA MET A 270 -9.86 -30.34 7.49
C MET A 270 -8.62 -30.97 8.13
N SER A 271 -7.78 -30.15 8.77
CA SER A 271 -6.77 -30.69 9.69
C SER A 271 -7.41 -31.55 10.79
N PRO A 272 -6.64 -32.46 11.43
CA PRO A 272 -7.09 -33.16 12.62
C PRO A 272 -7.64 -32.21 13.69
N GLU A 273 -6.98 -31.07 13.92
CA GLU A 273 -7.35 -30.08 14.93
C GLU A 273 -8.69 -29.40 14.61
N MET A 274 -8.90 -29.00 13.35
CA MET A 274 -10.15 -28.40 12.90
C MET A 274 -11.29 -29.43 12.85
N ALA A 275 -11.01 -30.67 12.45
CA ALA A 275 -11.98 -31.76 12.45
C ALA A 275 -12.47 -32.08 13.87
N GLU A 276 -11.55 -32.15 14.84
CA GLU A 276 -11.89 -32.30 16.26
C GLU A 276 -12.75 -31.13 16.74
N LYS A 277 -12.35 -29.88 16.41
CA LYS A 277 -13.12 -28.71 16.81
C LYS A 277 -14.52 -28.67 16.19
N ALA A 278 -14.65 -29.04 14.92
CA ALA A 278 -15.93 -29.14 14.23
C ALA A 278 -16.82 -30.20 14.89
N ALA A 279 -16.26 -31.35 15.28
CA ALA A 279 -16.99 -32.39 15.99
C ALA A 279 -17.44 -31.94 17.39
N GLU A 280 -16.59 -31.22 18.13
CA GLU A 280 -16.92 -30.61 19.42
C GLU A 280 -18.10 -29.64 19.30
N VAL A 281 -18.05 -28.70 18.34
CA VAL A 281 -19.11 -27.72 18.12
C VAL A 281 -20.41 -28.41 17.68
N ARG A 282 -20.33 -29.45 16.83
CA ARG A 282 -21.50 -30.25 16.44
C ARG A 282 -22.14 -30.94 17.65
N ALA A 283 -21.33 -31.51 18.54
CA ALA A 283 -21.81 -32.20 19.74
C ALA A 283 -22.45 -31.23 20.76
N LEU A 284 -21.87 -30.04 20.93
CA LEU A 284 -22.33 -29.06 21.93
C LEU A 284 -23.50 -28.19 21.45
N ALA A 285 -23.47 -27.77 20.18
CA ALA A 285 -24.41 -26.79 19.64
C ALA A 285 -25.35 -27.36 18.56
N GLY A 286 -25.11 -28.58 18.06
CA GLY A 286 -25.91 -29.18 16.98
C GLY A 286 -25.66 -28.51 15.61
N VAL A 287 -24.53 -27.83 15.45
CA VAL A 287 -24.21 -27.01 14.27
C VAL A 287 -23.07 -27.64 13.46
N GLU A 288 -23.23 -27.70 12.14
CA GLU A 288 -22.22 -28.16 11.18
C GLU A 288 -21.41 -26.97 10.65
N VAL A 289 -20.29 -26.65 11.32
CA VAL A 289 -19.46 -25.47 11.02
C VAL A 289 -18.88 -25.49 9.61
N GLU A 290 -18.58 -26.66 9.06
CA GLU A 290 -18.06 -26.86 7.71
C GLU A 290 -19.09 -26.49 6.61
N LYS A 291 -20.37 -26.40 6.97
CA LYS A 291 -21.44 -25.97 6.06
C LYS A 291 -21.78 -24.49 6.20
N MET A 292 -21.30 -23.83 7.26
CA MET A 292 -21.61 -22.42 7.53
C MET A 292 -20.91 -21.48 6.57
N ALA A 293 -21.65 -20.49 6.06
CA ALA A 293 -21.04 -19.30 5.49
C ALA A 293 -20.41 -18.43 6.60
N LEU A 294 -19.43 -17.61 6.23
CA LEU A 294 -18.75 -16.66 7.12
C LEU A 294 -19.75 -15.79 7.90
N GLY A 295 -20.78 -15.29 7.23
CA GLY A 295 -21.79 -14.45 7.88
C GLY A 295 -22.60 -15.19 8.93
N GLU A 296 -22.82 -16.49 8.75
CA GLU A 296 -23.51 -17.35 9.71
C GLU A 296 -22.60 -17.66 10.89
N LEU A 297 -21.32 -17.96 10.66
CA LEU A 297 -20.31 -18.11 11.71
C LEU A 297 -20.21 -16.86 12.58
N LEU A 298 -20.17 -15.67 11.96
CA LEU A 298 -20.11 -14.40 12.69
C LEU A 298 -21.40 -14.11 13.47
N LYS A 299 -22.58 -14.45 12.93
CA LYS A 299 -23.85 -14.37 13.66
C LYS A 299 -23.87 -15.33 14.85
N TYR A 300 -23.44 -16.58 14.65
CA TYR A 300 -23.34 -17.62 15.66
C TYR A 300 -22.49 -17.13 16.85
N LYS A 301 -21.26 -16.66 16.59
CA LYS A 301 -20.40 -16.11 17.65
C LYS A 301 -21.02 -14.88 18.32
N SER A 302 -21.69 -14.03 17.57
CA SER A 302 -22.36 -12.88 18.15
C SER A 302 -23.53 -13.25 19.08
N GLN A 303 -24.24 -14.35 18.79
CA GLN A 303 -25.31 -14.89 19.65
C GLN A 303 -24.77 -15.51 20.94
N GLU A 304 -23.54 -16.03 20.94
CA GLU A 304 -22.82 -16.47 22.15
C GLU A 304 -22.33 -15.29 23.01
N GLY A 305 -22.58 -14.04 22.60
CA GLY A 305 -22.18 -12.84 23.32
C GLY A 305 -20.82 -12.26 22.92
N VAL A 306 -20.17 -12.81 21.88
CA VAL A 306 -18.94 -12.24 21.32
C VAL A 306 -19.26 -10.92 20.62
N ARG A 307 -18.45 -9.88 20.87
CA ARG A 307 -18.60 -8.59 20.19
C ARG A 307 -18.04 -8.67 18.78
N VAL A 308 -18.93 -8.69 17.79
CA VAL A 308 -18.55 -8.75 16.38
C VAL A 308 -18.72 -7.39 15.71
N CYS A 309 -17.62 -6.82 15.20
CA CYS A 309 -17.62 -5.51 14.53
C CYS A 309 -16.92 -5.57 13.18
N LEU A 310 -17.61 -5.15 12.13
CA LEU A 310 -17.11 -5.13 10.76
C LEU A 310 -16.93 -3.69 10.29
N LEU A 311 -15.75 -3.38 9.75
CA LEU A 311 -15.44 -2.13 9.08
C LEU A 311 -15.14 -2.43 7.60
N VAL A 312 -16.18 -2.34 6.77
CA VAL A 312 -16.10 -2.67 5.34
C VAL A 312 -15.95 -1.40 4.54
N SER A 313 -15.10 -1.40 3.51
CA SER A 313 -14.93 -0.24 2.64
C SER A 313 -16.24 0.10 1.90
N ASP A 314 -16.54 1.40 1.81
CA ASP A 314 -17.70 1.90 1.08
C ASP A 314 -17.28 2.39 -0.31
N HIS A 315 -17.45 1.51 -1.30
CA HIS A 315 -17.30 1.85 -2.71
C HIS A 315 -18.67 2.10 -3.30
N HIS A 316 -19.03 3.37 -3.48
CA HIS A 316 -20.06 3.71 -4.45
C HIS A 316 -19.46 3.52 -5.84
N ASP A 317 -19.74 2.39 -6.47
CA ASP A 317 -19.69 2.24 -7.92
C ASP A 317 -20.78 3.17 -8.49
N THR A 318 -20.50 4.47 -8.51
CA THR A 318 -21.33 5.39 -9.26
C THR A 318 -20.85 5.22 -10.70
N PRO A 319 -21.68 4.75 -11.65
CA PRO A 319 -21.30 4.82 -13.05
C PRO A 319 -20.90 6.26 -13.34
N LEU A 320 -19.79 6.42 -14.08
CA LEU A 320 -19.36 7.70 -14.62
C LEU A 320 -20.60 8.46 -15.13
N HIS A 321 -20.68 9.76 -14.80
CA HIS A 321 -21.77 10.66 -15.19
C HIS A 321 -22.25 10.39 -16.64
N PRO A 322 -23.56 10.48 -16.96
CA PRO A 322 -24.20 9.96 -18.19
C PRO A 322 -23.72 10.53 -19.54
N SER A 323 -22.67 11.35 -19.54
CA SER A 323 -21.98 11.85 -20.73
C SER A 323 -20.89 10.89 -21.25
N PHE A 324 -20.52 9.87 -20.46
CA PHE A 324 -19.54 8.85 -20.83
C PHE A 324 -20.21 7.47 -20.75
N PHE A 325 -20.73 6.99 -21.89
CA PHE A 325 -21.33 5.67 -22.03
C PHE A 325 -20.27 4.56 -21.88
N LEU A 326 -19.93 4.22 -20.65
CA LEU A 326 -19.19 3.01 -20.30
C LEU A 326 -19.98 2.29 -19.21
N ASN A 327 -20.82 1.35 -19.64
CA ASN A 327 -21.42 0.37 -18.75
C ASN A 327 -20.33 -0.67 -18.45
N THR A 328 -19.53 -0.46 -17.40
CA THR A 328 -18.56 -1.46 -16.92
C THR A 328 -19.31 -2.57 -16.19
N GLY A 329 -20.07 -3.38 -16.94
CA GLY A 329 -20.50 -4.70 -16.48
C GLY A 329 -19.25 -5.56 -16.32
N GLY A 330 -18.74 -5.67 -15.09
CA GLY A 330 -17.53 -6.44 -14.78
C GLY A 330 -16.73 -5.94 -13.57
N MET A 331 -16.95 -4.72 -13.07
CA MET A 331 -16.36 -4.28 -11.80
C MET A 331 -17.21 -4.73 -10.62
N MET A 332 -16.56 -5.30 -9.60
CA MET A 332 -17.15 -6.03 -8.47
C MET A 332 -18.38 -5.32 -7.86
N GLN A 333 -19.58 -5.76 -8.24
CA GLN A 333 -20.84 -5.28 -7.68
C GLN A 333 -20.90 -5.49 -6.15
N THR A 334 -21.02 -4.37 -5.42
CA THR A 334 -21.79 -4.17 -4.18
C THR A 334 -21.60 -5.11 -2.96
N SER A 335 -20.44 -5.75 -2.77
CA SER A 335 -20.21 -6.63 -1.61
C SER A 335 -20.45 -5.96 -0.23
N GLY A 336 -20.09 -4.67 -0.07
CA GLY A 336 -20.21 -3.96 1.19
C GLY A 336 -21.66 -3.73 1.65
N GLU A 337 -22.51 -3.21 0.76
CA GLU A 337 -23.92 -3.00 1.06
C GLU A 337 -24.65 -4.31 1.34
N ASP A 338 -24.37 -5.34 0.55
CA ASP A 338 -25.03 -6.65 0.70
C ASP A 338 -24.61 -7.33 2.01
N THR A 339 -23.35 -7.20 2.39
CA THR A 339 -22.88 -7.63 3.71
C THR A 339 -23.51 -6.84 4.85
N LYS A 340 -23.66 -5.52 4.72
CA LYS A 340 -24.39 -4.73 5.72
C LYS A 340 -25.87 -5.11 5.79
N LYS A 341 -26.52 -5.39 4.67
CA LYS A 341 -27.90 -5.90 4.62
C LYS A 341 -28.01 -7.27 5.30
N PHE A 342 -27.06 -8.17 5.06
CA PHE A 342 -27.03 -9.51 5.66
C PHE A 342 -27.02 -9.47 7.20
N PHE A 343 -26.33 -8.49 7.79
CA PHE A 343 -26.21 -8.33 9.25
C PHE A 343 -27.27 -7.41 9.89
N LYS A 344 -28.15 -6.77 9.12
CA LYS A 344 -29.08 -5.73 9.59
C LYS A 344 -29.98 -6.16 10.78
N GLN A 345 -30.33 -7.43 10.86
CA GLN A 345 -31.19 -8.01 11.91
C GLN A 345 -30.41 -8.91 12.88
N SER A 346 -29.11 -8.67 13.04
CA SER A 346 -28.25 -9.41 13.97
C SER A 346 -27.54 -8.46 14.94
N SER A 347 -26.91 -9.02 15.98
CA SER A 347 -26.04 -8.30 16.91
C SER A 347 -24.67 -7.94 16.33
N VAL A 348 -24.36 -8.41 15.12
CA VAL A 348 -23.13 -8.04 14.39
C VAL A 348 -23.21 -6.57 13.95
N ILE A 349 -22.21 -5.78 14.32
CA ILE A 349 -22.16 -4.35 14.00
C ILE A 349 -21.36 -4.13 12.72
N CYS A 350 -22.04 -3.97 11.59
CA CYS A 350 -21.41 -3.67 10.30
C CYS A 350 -21.46 -2.17 9.96
N VAL A 351 -20.28 -1.57 9.77
CA VAL A 351 -20.08 -0.16 9.40
C VAL A 351 -19.44 -0.09 8.02
N LEU A 352 -20.08 0.66 7.12
CA LEU A 352 -19.47 1.07 5.86
C LEU A 352 -18.58 2.28 6.11
N SER A 353 -17.32 2.18 5.72
CA SER A 353 -16.30 3.20 5.92
C SER A 353 -16.04 3.93 4.61
N HIS A 354 -16.39 5.20 4.54
CA HIS A 354 -16.11 6.04 3.38
C HIS A 354 -14.69 6.61 3.43
N ARG A 355 -14.03 6.64 2.26
CA ARG A 355 -12.78 7.37 2.08
C ARG A 355 -13.07 8.82 1.68
N TYR A 356 -12.68 9.79 2.50
CA TYR A 356 -13.00 11.20 2.26
C TYR A 356 -11.93 11.90 1.41
N PRO A 357 -12.30 12.82 0.49
CA PRO A 357 -11.35 13.59 -0.29
C PRO A 357 -10.53 14.56 0.57
N ARG A 358 -9.30 14.85 0.11
CA ARG A 358 -8.32 15.64 0.85
C ARG A 358 -8.44 17.15 0.67
N SER A 359 -9.11 17.62 -0.39
CA SER A 359 -9.19 19.04 -0.74
C SER A 359 -10.49 19.36 -1.48
N LYS A 360 -10.80 20.66 -1.65
CA LYS A 360 -11.95 21.11 -2.46
C LYS A 360 -11.84 20.66 -3.93
N VAL A 361 -10.62 20.56 -4.46
CA VAL A 361 -10.35 20.02 -5.81
C VAL A 361 -10.64 18.52 -5.84
N ASP A 362 -10.23 17.78 -4.81
CA ASP A 362 -10.54 16.34 -4.71
C ASP A 362 -12.05 16.11 -4.48
N MET A 363 -12.75 17.03 -3.81
CA MET A 363 -14.22 17.03 -3.73
C MET A 363 -14.89 17.33 -5.08
N ALA A 364 -14.33 18.25 -5.88
CA ALA A 364 -14.81 18.52 -7.22
C ALA A 364 -14.58 17.31 -8.15
N LYS A 365 -13.40 16.67 -8.05
CA LYS A 365 -13.10 15.39 -8.73
C LYS A 365 -14.04 14.27 -8.28
N GLN A 366 -14.33 14.17 -6.98
CA GLN A 366 -15.26 13.18 -6.44
C GLN A 366 -16.67 13.32 -7.04
N LYS A 367 -17.11 14.54 -7.34
CA LYS A 367 -18.40 14.79 -8.01
C LYS A 367 -18.42 14.32 -9.48
N VAL A 368 -17.26 14.17 -10.10
CA VAL A 368 -17.11 13.78 -11.52
C VAL A 368 -16.82 12.28 -11.67
N VAL A 369 -16.00 11.70 -10.77
CA VAL A 369 -15.44 10.34 -10.89
C VAL A 369 -15.90 9.40 -9.76
N GLY A 370 -16.72 9.85 -8.82
CA GLY A 370 -17.02 9.07 -7.61
C GLY A 370 -15.86 9.07 -6.61
N THR A 371 -15.88 8.18 -5.59
CA THR A 371 -14.85 8.13 -4.54
C THR A 371 -13.57 7.46 -5.08
N PRO A 372 -12.47 8.20 -5.35
CA PRO A 372 -11.36 7.65 -6.15
C PRO A 372 -10.42 6.73 -5.38
N TYR A 373 -10.60 6.61 -4.06
CA TYR A 373 -9.71 5.87 -3.16
C TYR A 373 -10.50 5.00 -2.19
N ALA A 374 -9.82 4.00 -1.63
CA ALA A 374 -10.39 2.92 -0.87
C ALA A 374 -9.83 2.73 0.52
N HIS A 375 -10.59 2.03 1.36
CA HIS A 375 -10.02 1.35 2.51
C HIS A 375 -9.62 -0.06 2.09
N ASN A 376 -8.32 -0.29 1.87
CA ASN A 376 -7.83 -1.52 1.28
C ASN A 376 -7.17 -2.49 2.30
N GLN A 377 -7.16 -2.14 3.59
CA GLN A 377 -6.70 -3.02 4.67
C GLN A 377 -7.58 -4.27 4.81
N LYS A 378 -6.96 -5.46 4.80
CA LYS A 378 -7.59 -6.74 5.16
C LYS A 378 -7.05 -7.20 6.50
N CYS A 379 -7.90 -7.30 7.50
CA CYS A 379 -7.51 -7.60 8.88
C CYS A 379 -8.63 -8.29 9.65
N ILE A 380 -8.29 -9.31 10.44
CA ILE A 380 -9.18 -9.95 11.42
C ILE A 380 -8.49 -9.93 12.77
N LEU A 381 -9.17 -9.47 13.81
CA LEU A 381 -8.69 -9.43 15.19
C LEU A 381 -9.62 -10.28 16.04
N VAL A 382 -9.03 -11.20 16.80
CA VAL A 382 -9.76 -12.16 17.61
C VAL A 382 -9.05 -12.33 18.94
N ASP A 383 -9.81 -12.48 20.02
CA ASP A 383 -9.22 -12.92 21.28
C ASP A 383 -9.00 -14.44 21.26
N THR A 384 -7.78 -14.89 21.51
CA THR A 384 -7.40 -16.31 21.53
C THR A 384 -6.81 -16.69 22.89
N PRO A 385 -6.77 -17.99 23.25
CA PRO A 385 -6.08 -18.44 24.45
C PRO A 385 -4.59 -18.02 24.44
N ALA A 386 -4.09 -17.54 25.59
CA ALA A 386 -2.67 -17.28 25.84
C ALA A 386 -2.10 -18.25 26.89
N SER A 387 -2.96 -18.66 27.84
CA SER A 387 -2.73 -19.74 28.79
C SER A 387 -4.09 -20.38 29.13
N GLU A 388 -4.12 -21.31 30.07
CA GLU A 388 -5.38 -21.86 30.59
C GLU A 388 -6.29 -20.79 31.24
N ALA A 389 -5.69 -19.73 31.80
CA ALA A 389 -6.42 -18.69 32.55
C ALA A 389 -6.53 -17.34 31.81
N THR A 390 -5.71 -17.11 30.80
CA THR A 390 -5.60 -15.81 30.13
C THR A 390 -5.74 -15.90 28.63
N ARG A 391 -6.15 -14.79 28.02
CA ARG A 391 -6.34 -14.64 26.58
C ARG A 391 -5.49 -13.49 26.05
N ARG A 392 -5.19 -13.51 24.76
CA ARG A 392 -4.44 -12.49 24.04
C ARG A 392 -5.21 -12.05 22.81
N ILE A 393 -4.76 -10.97 22.18
CA ILE A 393 -5.23 -10.57 20.85
C ILE A 393 -4.34 -11.22 19.80
N THR A 394 -4.98 -11.87 18.83
CA THR A 394 -4.36 -12.40 17.61
C THR A 394 -4.87 -11.60 16.42
N ALA A 395 -3.96 -11.20 15.54
CA ALA A 395 -4.28 -10.49 14.31
C ALA A 395 -4.00 -11.39 13.09
N PHE A 396 -4.88 -11.36 12.10
CA PHE A 396 -4.63 -11.89 10.76
C PHE A 396 -4.61 -10.70 9.80
N LEU A 397 -3.58 -10.57 8.97
CA LEU A 397 -3.50 -9.51 7.96
C LEU A 397 -2.63 -9.93 6.77
N GLY A 398 -2.90 -9.34 5.60
CA GLY A 398 -2.24 -9.67 4.33
C GLY A 398 -3.04 -9.19 3.13
N GLY A 399 -2.93 -9.90 2.00
CA GLY A 399 -3.66 -9.59 0.77
C GLY A 399 -5.06 -10.21 0.66
N LEU A 400 -5.32 -11.32 1.37
CA LEU A 400 -6.62 -12.00 1.33
C LEU A 400 -7.75 -11.22 2.05
N ASP A 401 -8.75 -10.78 1.28
CA ASP A 401 -10.07 -10.44 1.82
C ASP A 401 -10.87 -11.73 2.09
N LEU A 402 -11.75 -11.70 3.10
CA LEU A 402 -12.72 -12.78 3.30
C LEU A 402 -13.90 -12.64 2.33
N ALA A 403 -13.65 -12.85 1.05
CA ALA A 403 -14.58 -12.57 -0.04
C ALA A 403 -14.53 -13.62 -1.16
N ALA A 404 -15.50 -13.54 -2.08
CA ALA A 404 -15.64 -14.47 -3.19
C ALA A 404 -14.38 -14.47 -4.09
N GLY A 405 -14.03 -15.64 -4.63
CA GLY A 405 -12.89 -15.87 -5.51
C GLY A 405 -11.53 -15.92 -4.81
N ARG A 406 -11.44 -15.73 -3.48
CA ARG A 406 -10.16 -15.72 -2.74
C ARG A 406 -9.75 -17.07 -2.19
N TYR A 407 -10.69 -18.02 -2.08
CA TYR A 407 -10.33 -19.37 -1.66
C TYR A 407 -9.60 -20.06 -2.79
N ASP A 408 -8.37 -20.49 -2.51
CA ASP A 408 -7.57 -21.29 -3.41
C ASP A 408 -6.53 -22.09 -2.62
N THR A 409 -5.84 -22.95 -3.34
CA THR A 409 -4.72 -23.78 -2.89
C THR A 409 -3.56 -23.63 -3.88
N PRO A 410 -2.33 -24.02 -3.49
CA PRO A 410 -1.16 -23.97 -4.39
C PRO A 410 -1.29 -24.77 -5.69
N ALA A 411 -2.29 -25.65 -5.82
CA ALA A 411 -2.58 -26.36 -7.07
C ALA A 411 -3.25 -25.48 -8.14
N HIS A 412 -3.83 -24.34 -7.75
CA HIS A 412 -4.42 -23.34 -8.65
C HIS A 412 -5.32 -23.90 -9.75
N ARG A 413 -6.24 -24.78 -9.34
CA ARG A 413 -7.10 -25.55 -10.25
C ARG A 413 -7.94 -24.67 -11.17
N LEU A 414 -7.92 -24.92 -12.48
CA LEU A 414 -8.69 -24.18 -13.48
C LEU A 414 -10.08 -24.77 -13.69
N PHE A 415 -10.17 -26.10 -13.81
CA PHE A 415 -11.40 -26.82 -14.15
C PHE A 415 -11.77 -27.91 -13.15
N GLU A 416 -10.80 -28.43 -12.41
CA GLU A 416 -11.05 -29.42 -11.36
C GLU A 416 -11.86 -28.81 -10.21
N ASP A 417 -12.79 -29.59 -9.66
CA ASP A 417 -13.62 -29.24 -8.50
C ASP A 417 -14.51 -27.99 -8.62
N LEU A 418 -14.82 -27.57 -9.86
CA LEU A 418 -15.75 -26.47 -10.13
C LEU A 418 -17.15 -26.72 -9.53
N ASP A 419 -17.61 -27.97 -9.53
CA ASP A 419 -18.90 -28.38 -8.99
C ASP A 419 -18.83 -28.87 -7.53
N THR A 420 -17.66 -28.83 -6.88
CA THR A 420 -17.48 -29.25 -5.48
C THR A 420 -16.93 -28.09 -4.64
N VAL A 421 -15.60 -27.92 -4.58
CA VAL A 421 -14.87 -26.93 -3.78
C VAL A 421 -15.23 -25.50 -4.19
N PHE A 422 -15.36 -25.25 -5.50
CA PHE A 422 -15.62 -23.92 -6.06
C PHE A 422 -17.09 -23.67 -6.40
N ARG A 423 -18.00 -24.61 -6.10
CA ARG A 423 -19.42 -24.46 -6.39
C ARG A 423 -19.98 -23.19 -5.76
N GLY A 424 -20.52 -22.30 -6.60
CA GLY A 424 -21.09 -21.01 -6.17
C GLY A 424 -20.04 -19.93 -5.87
N ASP A 425 -18.76 -20.17 -6.18
CA ASP A 425 -17.64 -19.24 -6.03
C ASP A 425 -16.66 -19.32 -7.22
N ILE A 426 -17.19 -19.60 -8.41
CA ILE A 426 -16.42 -19.58 -9.68
C ILE A 426 -16.24 -18.11 -10.08
N HIS A 427 -15.06 -17.56 -9.82
CA HIS A 427 -14.73 -16.17 -10.07
C HIS A 427 -13.82 -16.03 -11.29
N ASN A 428 -14.23 -15.26 -12.31
CA ASN A 428 -13.34 -14.84 -13.39
C ASN A 428 -13.83 -13.51 -14.00
N PRO A 429 -13.32 -12.35 -13.55
CA PRO A 429 -13.79 -11.04 -14.03
C PRO A 429 -13.33 -10.71 -15.46
N THR A 430 -12.38 -11.47 -16.02
CA THR A 430 -11.93 -11.30 -17.42
C THR A 430 -12.90 -11.97 -18.39
N LEU A 431 -13.44 -13.14 -18.02
CA LEU A 431 -14.38 -13.90 -18.86
C LEU A 431 -15.85 -13.66 -18.51
N GLY A 432 -16.14 -13.10 -17.33
CA GLY A 432 -17.50 -12.82 -16.86
C GLY A 432 -18.34 -14.08 -16.69
N ASP A 433 -19.65 -13.95 -16.94
CA ASP A 433 -20.63 -15.04 -16.78
C ASP A 433 -20.29 -16.28 -17.65
N ALA A 434 -19.54 -16.10 -18.74
CA ALA A 434 -19.15 -17.20 -19.62
C ALA A 434 -18.26 -18.26 -18.92
N ALA A 435 -17.52 -17.87 -17.87
CA ALA A 435 -16.73 -18.80 -17.07
C ALA A 435 -17.50 -19.42 -15.90
N ALA A 436 -18.64 -18.84 -15.49
CA ALA A 436 -19.31 -19.16 -14.24
C ALA A 436 -19.87 -20.59 -14.16
N GLU A 437 -20.08 -21.26 -15.30
CA GLU A 437 -20.61 -22.63 -15.35
C GLU A 437 -19.56 -23.67 -15.75
N ASN A 438 -18.58 -23.29 -16.55
CA ASN A 438 -17.68 -24.25 -17.22
C ASN A 438 -16.19 -23.96 -17.01
N GLY A 439 -15.84 -22.82 -16.40
CA GLY A 439 -14.45 -22.40 -16.28
C GLY A 439 -13.80 -21.97 -17.62
N PRO A 440 -12.48 -21.69 -17.61
CA PRO A 440 -11.63 -21.75 -16.43
C PRO A 440 -12.02 -20.67 -15.42
N ARG A 441 -12.02 -21.02 -14.13
CA ARG A 441 -12.04 -19.98 -13.09
C ARG A 441 -10.72 -19.20 -13.16
N LEU A 442 -10.63 -18.08 -12.45
CA LEU A 442 -9.37 -17.38 -12.23
C LEU A 442 -8.78 -17.86 -10.88
N PRO A 443 -7.69 -18.65 -10.88
CA PRO A 443 -6.94 -18.95 -9.67
C PRO A 443 -6.43 -17.69 -8.97
N TRP A 444 -6.27 -17.78 -7.66
CA TRP A 444 -5.95 -16.67 -6.77
C TRP A 444 -4.76 -17.05 -5.88
N HIS A 445 -3.59 -16.57 -6.27
CA HIS A 445 -2.37 -16.67 -5.47
C HIS A 445 -2.24 -15.46 -4.55
N ASP A 446 -2.03 -15.68 -3.25
CA ASP A 446 -1.93 -14.59 -2.28
C ASP A 446 -1.10 -14.94 -1.03
N MET A 447 -0.74 -13.90 -0.28
CA MET A 447 0.05 -13.98 0.95
C MET A 447 -0.72 -13.40 2.13
N HIS A 448 -0.68 -14.10 3.26
CA HIS A 448 -1.29 -13.64 4.52
C HIS A 448 -0.46 -14.04 5.72
N CYS A 449 -0.73 -13.48 6.89
CA CYS A 449 -0.10 -13.93 8.13
C CYS A 449 -1.05 -13.91 9.32
N ARG A 450 -0.70 -14.70 10.34
CA ARG A 450 -1.16 -14.55 11.72
C ARG A 450 -0.04 -13.94 12.54
N LEU A 451 -0.38 -12.93 13.33
CA LEU A 451 0.52 -12.19 14.19
C LEU A 451 -0.01 -12.24 15.63
N ASP A 452 0.87 -12.66 16.52
CA ASP A 452 0.65 -12.66 17.96
C ASP A 452 1.73 -11.85 18.69
N GLY A 453 1.41 -11.41 19.91
CA GLY A 453 2.28 -10.60 20.75
C GLY A 453 1.95 -9.12 20.67
N ALA A 454 2.85 -8.27 21.19
CA ALA A 454 2.60 -6.83 21.29
C ALA A 454 2.22 -6.17 19.94
N ALA A 455 2.77 -6.66 18.82
CA ALA A 455 2.45 -6.13 17.49
C ALA A 455 0.99 -6.36 17.07
N ALA A 456 0.31 -7.41 17.57
CA ALA A 456 -1.12 -7.61 17.32
C ALA A 456 -1.98 -6.49 17.93
N TYR A 457 -1.52 -5.88 19.02
CA TYR A 457 -2.19 -4.75 19.67
C TYR A 457 -2.00 -3.44 18.90
N ASP A 458 -0.93 -3.31 18.11
CA ASP A 458 -0.75 -2.19 17.18
C ASP A 458 -1.77 -2.28 16.02
N VAL A 459 -2.02 -3.49 15.51
CA VAL A 459 -3.09 -3.76 14.53
C VAL A 459 -4.47 -3.44 15.13
N LEU A 460 -4.71 -3.83 16.40
CA LEU A 460 -5.92 -3.44 17.13
C LEU A 460 -6.06 -1.92 17.25
N LYS A 461 -5.00 -1.21 17.68
CA LYS A 461 -4.98 0.25 17.80
C LYS A 461 -5.32 0.91 16.46
N ASN A 462 -4.79 0.39 15.35
CA ASN A 462 -5.20 0.82 14.01
C ASN A 462 -6.70 0.65 13.75
N PHE A 463 -7.26 -0.54 14.02
CA PHE A 463 -8.70 -0.80 13.85
C PHE A 463 -9.54 0.17 14.69
N GLU A 464 -9.20 0.35 15.97
CA GLU A 464 -9.94 1.25 16.87
C GLU A 464 -9.89 2.71 16.39
N GLN A 465 -8.73 3.18 15.94
CA GLN A 465 -8.56 4.53 15.40
C GLN A 465 -9.44 4.76 14.17
N ARG A 466 -9.50 3.78 13.26
CA ARG A 466 -10.36 3.82 12.08
C ARG A 466 -11.83 3.75 12.44
N TRP A 467 -12.21 2.84 13.35
CA TRP A 467 -13.58 2.69 13.83
C TRP A 467 -14.13 3.99 14.41
N ARG A 468 -13.38 4.61 15.35
CA ARG A 468 -13.75 5.89 15.97
C ARG A 468 -13.91 6.99 14.92
N ARG A 469 -13.09 6.98 13.87
CA ARG A 469 -13.21 7.94 12.77
C ARG A 469 -14.46 7.70 11.90
N ALA A 470 -14.70 6.47 11.49
CA ALA A 470 -15.83 6.10 10.63
C ALA A 470 -17.18 6.34 11.33
N THR A 471 -17.25 6.11 12.64
CA THR A 471 -18.48 6.24 13.43
C THR A 471 -18.73 7.66 13.98
N ALA A 472 -17.74 8.56 13.91
CA ALA A 472 -17.80 9.92 14.47
C ALA A 472 -19.02 10.75 14.00
N LYS A 473 -19.46 10.60 12.74
CA LYS A 473 -20.60 11.36 12.20
C LYS A 473 -21.96 10.82 12.68
N HIS A 474 -22.04 9.57 13.11
CA HIS A 474 -23.27 8.97 13.63
C HIS A 474 -23.54 9.34 15.10
N LEU A 475 -22.53 9.87 15.82
CA LEU A 475 -22.63 10.31 17.21
C LEU A 475 -23.43 11.63 17.38
N LYS A 476 -23.63 12.42 16.33
CA LYS A 476 -24.53 13.59 16.39
C LYS A 476 -26.01 13.21 16.41
N ALA A 477 -26.35 11.96 16.04
CA ALA A 477 -27.73 11.50 15.92
C ALA A 477 -28.18 10.52 17.04
N SER A 478 -27.26 10.04 17.89
CA SER A 478 -27.61 9.13 18.99
C SER A 478 -26.89 9.55 20.26
N LYS A 479 -27.64 9.91 21.31
CA LYS A 479 -27.09 10.30 22.61
C LYS A 479 -26.36 9.16 23.34
N HIS A 480 -26.42 7.89 22.89
CA HIS A 480 -25.86 6.74 23.64
C HIS A 480 -25.34 5.52 22.82
N GLY A 481 -25.25 5.55 21.48
CA GLY A 481 -25.30 4.28 20.72
C GLY A 481 -24.05 3.62 20.13
N LYS A 482 -22.92 4.32 19.87
CA LYS A 482 -21.82 3.74 19.04
C LYS A 482 -20.40 3.85 19.59
N ASP A 483 -20.11 4.76 20.53
CA ASP A 483 -18.79 4.83 21.17
C ASP A 483 -18.53 3.65 22.14
N ASP A 484 -19.58 2.91 22.54
CA ASP A 484 -19.50 1.69 23.35
C ASP A 484 -19.50 0.40 22.50
N ALA A 485 -19.28 0.52 21.19
CA ALA A 485 -19.26 -0.64 20.31
C ALA A 485 -18.01 -1.51 20.52
N LEU A 486 -16.87 -0.88 20.78
CA LEU A 486 -15.59 -1.55 20.99
C LEU A 486 -15.36 -1.86 22.47
N LEU A 487 -14.76 -3.01 22.75
CA LEU A 487 -14.41 -3.41 24.11
C LEU A 487 -13.22 -2.60 24.61
N LYS A 488 -13.27 -2.21 25.88
CA LYS A 488 -12.14 -1.58 26.58
C LYS A 488 -11.33 -2.68 27.26
N LEU A 489 -10.29 -3.19 26.58
CA LEU A 489 -9.53 -4.36 27.05
C LEU A 489 -8.95 -4.18 28.45
N GLN A 490 -8.55 -2.95 28.83
CA GLN A 490 -8.05 -2.66 30.18
C GLN A 490 -9.07 -2.93 31.30
N ARG A 491 -10.36 -3.11 30.96
CA ARG A 491 -11.43 -3.46 31.91
C ARG A 491 -11.70 -4.96 31.98
N ILE A 492 -10.98 -5.79 31.23
CA ILE A 492 -11.15 -7.24 31.15
C ILE A 492 -9.85 -7.88 31.66
N PRO A 493 -9.73 -8.22 32.96
CA PRO A 493 -8.44 -8.55 33.58
C PRO A 493 -7.78 -9.82 33.05
N TRP A 494 -8.55 -10.76 32.48
CA TRP A 494 -8.03 -12.01 31.91
C TRP A 494 -7.69 -11.91 30.40
N ILE A 495 -7.85 -10.73 29.78
CA ILE A 495 -7.25 -10.45 28.47
C ILE A 495 -5.96 -9.66 28.71
N LEU A 496 -4.84 -10.25 28.33
CA LEU A 496 -3.54 -9.58 28.36
C LEU A 496 -3.65 -8.25 27.62
N SER A 497 -3.19 -7.18 28.25
CA SER A 497 -3.31 -5.82 27.71
C SER A 497 -2.02 -5.06 28.03
N PRO A 498 -1.56 -4.19 27.13
CA PRO A 498 -0.35 -3.41 27.36
C PRO A 498 -0.53 -2.48 28.57
N VAL A 499 0.43 -2.50 29.51
CA VAL A 499 0.44 -1.63 30.71
C VAL A 499 0.65 -0.17 30.32
N VAL A 500 1.57 0.10 29.38
CA VAL A 500 1.84 1.42 28.82
C VAL A 500 1.76 1.34 27.30
N ALA A 501 0.98 2.24 26.69
CA ALA A 501 0.92 2.34 25.24
C ALA A 501 2.32 2.64 24.68
N ASP A 502 2.73 1.87 23.67
CA ASP A 502 3.98 2.07 22.92
C ASP A 502 5.28 1.68 23.67
N ALA A 503 5.21 1.13 24.88
CA ALA A 503 6.34 0.50 25.58
C ALA A 503 6.48 -0.99 25.23
N GLU A 504 7.67 -1.57 25.41
CA GLU A 504 7.83 -3.03 25.48
C GLU A 504 7.17 -3.54 26.78
N ASP A 505 6.37 -4.59 26.66
CA ASP A 505 5.63 -5.18 27.79
C ASP A 505 5.89 -6.68 27.80
N ASP A 506 6.67 -7.14 28.77
CA ASP A 506 7.01 -8.56 28.94
C ASP A 506 5.76 -9.44 29.10
N ALA A 507 4.64 -8.89 29.58
CA ALA A 507 3.38 -9.64 29.73
C ALA A 507 2.72 -9.99 28.39
N LEU A 508 3.10 -9.31 27.30
CA LEU A 508 2.62 -9.59 25.94
C LEU A 508 3.60 -10.42 25.11
N ARG A 509 4.74 -10.81 25.68
CA ARG A 509 5.73 -11.67 25.03
C ARG A 509 5.14 -13.07 24.85
N VAL A 510 5.11 -13.56 23.62
CA VAL A 510 4.61 -14.90 23.27
C VAL A 510 5.70 -15.94 23.49
N LEU A 511 6.92 -15.63 23.04
CA LEU A 511 8.09 -16.50 23.14
C LEU A 511 9.26 -15.77 23.81
N PRO A 512 10.05 -16.43 24.67
CA PRO A 512 11.28 -15.87 25.23
C PRO A 512 12.23 -15.34 24.14
N GLU A 513 13.02 -14.30 24.45
CA GLU A 513 13.98 -13.73 23.49
C GLU A 513 15.07 -14.71 23.07
N ASP A 514 15.36 -15.75 23.85
CA ASP A 514 16.33 -16.80 23.56
C ASP A 514 15.72 -17.99 22.80
N ASP A 515 14.39 -18.02 22.59
CA ASP A 515 13.74 -19.03 21.76
C ASP A 515 14.03 -18.75 20.27
N PRO A 516 14.62 -19.69 19.50
CA PRO A 516 14.91 -19.50 18.09
C PRO A 516 13.66 -19.26 17.22
N ARG A 517 12.47 -19.65 17.70
CA ARG A 517 11.19 -19.42 17.02
C ARG A 517 10.66 -18.00 17.22
N CYS A 518 11.25 -17.23 18.13
CA CYS A 518 10.86 -15.85 18.42
C CYS A 518 10.96 -14.95 17.17
N TRP A 519 10.04 -14.00 17.06
CA TRP A 519 10.02 -12.98 16.02
C TRP A 519 10.11 -11.57 16.59
N HIS A 520 10.79 -10.70 15.86
CA HIS A 520 10.63 -9.25 16.01
C HIS A 520 9.78 -8.75 14.84
N ALA A 521 8.70 -8.03 15.14
CA ALA A 521 7.70 -7.58 14.17
C ALA A 521 7.37 -6.10 14.34
N GLN A 522 7.12 -5.40 13.24
CA GLN A 522 6.71 -4.00 13.24
C GLN A 522 5.53 -3.79 12.29
N VAL A 523 4.52 -3.07 12.76
CA VAL A 523 3.32 -2.75 11.97
C VAL A 523 3.54 -1.43 11.22
N PHE A 524 3.22 -1.43 9.93
CA PHE A 524 3.33 -0.28 9.04
C PHE A 524 2.00 0.05 8.40
N ARG A 525 1.80 1.33 8.05
CA ARG A 525 0.56 1.80 7.42
C ARG A 525 0.80 2.85 6.35
N SER A 526 -0.15 2.88 5.42
CA SER A 526 -0.47 4.05 4.62
C SER A 526 -1.80 4.57 5.10
N VAL A 527 -1.82 5.69 5.83
CA VAL A 527 -3.07 6.28 6.34
C VAL A 527 -2.92 7.76 6.64
N ASP A 528 -4.02 8.52 6.59
CA ASP A 528 -4.05 9.93 6.99
C ASP A 528 -5.08 10.24 8.08
N ALA A 529 -4.97 11.43 8.67
CA ALA A 529 -5.90 11.95 9.68
C ALA A 529 -7.36 12.03 9.21
N GLY A 530 -7.62 11.91 7.90
CA GLY A 530 -8.95 11.78 7.34
C GLY A 530 -9.61 10.43 7.63
N SER A 531 -8.82 9.38 7.87
CA SER A 531 -9.26 8.00 8.06
C SER A 531 -9.01 7.42 9.45
N VAL A 532 -8.25 8.10 10.30
CA VAL A 532 -8.02 7.71 11.71
C VAL A 532 -8.36 8.83 12.68
N LYS A 533 -8.75 8.46 13.90
CA LYS A 533 -8.90 9.38 15.04
C LYS A 533 -7.65 9.29 15.92
N GLY A 534 -7.11 10.44 16.35
CA GLY A 534 -5.99 10.51 17.30
C GLY A 534 -4.64 10.93 16.70
N PHE A 535 -4.58 11.17 15.38
CA PHE A 535 -3.44 11.86 14.78
C PHE A 535 -3.38 13.32 15.24
N PRO A 536 -2.18 13.87 15.46
CA PRO A 536 -2.00 15.29 15.71
C PRO A 536 -2.41 16.10 14.49
N ARG A 537 -2.61 17.39 14.69
CA ARG A 537 -2.76 18.36 13.60
C ARG A 537 -1.39 18.58 12.95
N SER A 538 -1.37 18.92 11.66
CA SER A 538 -0.13 19.07 10.90
C SER A 538 0.81 20.18 11.43
N TRP A 539 0.31 21.08 12.27
CA TRP A 539 1.07 22.16 12.92
C TRP A 539 1.51 21.83 14.35
N GLU A 540 1.15 20.66 14.89
CA GLU A 540 1.66 20.16 16.19
C GLU A 540 2.96 19.40 15.91
N THR A 541 4.02 20.12 15.54
CA THR A 541 5.24 19.57 14.91
C THR A 541 6.00 18.59 15.79
N GLU A 542 6.07 18.84 17.10
CA GLU A 542 6.70 17.92 18.07
C GLU A 542 5.98 16.55 18.08
N GLU A 543 4.64 16.53 18.06
CA GLU A 543 3.87 15.28 18.04
C GLU A 543 3.92 14.59 16.67
N MET A 544 3.98 15.35 15.58
CA MET A 544 4.18 14.83 14.22
C MET A 544 5.52 14.11 14.13
N GLU A 545 6.60 14.75 14.61
CA GLU A 545 7.95 14.20 14.62
C GLU A 545 8.04 12.96 15.51
N ALA A 546 7.52 13.03 16.74
CA ALA A 546 7.55 11.91 17.69
C ALA A 546 6.88 10.63 17.14
N ARG A 547 5.99 10.77 16.15
CA ARG A 547 5.24 9.68 15.53
C ARG A 547 5.63 9.41 14.08
N ASN A 548 6.71 10.04 13.58
CA ASN A 548 7.20 9.90 12.21
C ASN A 548 6.12 10.18 11.15
N LEU A 549 5.30 11.21 11.37
CA LEU A 549 4.24 11.62 10.45
C LEU A 549 4.71 12.74 9.53
N LEU A 550 4.20 12.74 8.30
CA LEU A 550 4.45 13.77 7.29
C LEU A 550 3.23 14.66 7.11
N CYS A 551 3.46 15.88 6.63
CA CYS A 551 2.39 16.78 6.22
C CYS A 551 2.13 16.66 4.71
N ASP A 552 0.89 16.36 4.32
CA ASP A 552 0.43 16.53 2.94
C ASP A 552 -0.88 17.33 2.93
N LYS A 553 -0.91 18.45 2.21
CA LYS A 553 -2.06 19.37 2.11
C LYS A 553 -2.68 19.71 3.48
N SER A 554 -1.85 19.99 4.48
CA SER A 554 -2.26 20.30 5.86
C SER A 554 -2.98 19.15 6.60
N LEU A 555 -2.72 17.91 6.20
CA LEU A 555 -3.12 16.70 6.92
C LEU A 555 -1.89 15.95 7.40
N ALA A 556 -2.00 15.35 8.59
CA ALA A 556 -1.03 14.37 9.05
C ALA A 556 -1.20 13.07 8.27
N VAL A 557 -0.11 12.55 7.72
CA VAL A 557 -0.06 11.36 6.87
C VAL A 557 1.05 10.43 7.37
N GLU A 558 0.73 9.15 7.45
CA GLU A 558 1.70 8.09 7.68
C GLU A 558 1.98 7.38 6.35
N GLN A 559 3.26 7.25 6.00
CA GLN A 559 3.77 6.57 4.79
C GLN A 559 4.76 5.44 5.18
N SER A 560 4.57 4.83 6.34
CA SER A 560 5.56 3.93 6.93
C SER A 560 5.73 2.62 6.16
N ILE A 561 4.75 2.21 5.35
CA ILE A 561 4.91 1.06 4.42
C ILE A 561 5.94 1.37 3.34
N HIS A 562 5.88 2.56 2.73
CA HIS A 562 6.86 2.96 1.71
C HIS A 562 8.27 3.01 2.32
N ALA A 563 8.40 3.62 3.50
CA ALA A 563 9.67 3.64 4.23
C ALA A 563 10.20 2.23 4.55
N ALA A 564 9.32 1.30 4.94
CA ALA A 564 9.69 -0.08 5.22
C ALA A 564 10.19 -0.84 3.98
N TYR A 565 9.54 -0.67 2.82
CA TYR A 565 10.04 -1.21 1.55
C TYR A 565 11.44 -0.67 1.23
N VAL A 566 11.61 0.66 1.27
CA VAL A 566 12.89 1.31 0.97
C VAL A 566 14.00 0.81 1.91
N ALA A 567 13.74 0.78 3.22
CA ALA A 567 14.70 0.32 4.21
C ALA A 567 15.10 -1.14 3.98
N ALA A 568 14.14 -2.04 3.73
CA ALA A 568 14.41 -3.45 3.49
C ALA A 568 15.20 -3.68 2.19
N ILE A 569 14.87 -2.97 1.10
CA ILE A 569 15.61 -3.07 -0.17
C ILE A 569 17.04 -2.53 -0.01
N ARG A 570 17.22 -1.39 0.65
CA ARG A 570 18.55 -0.84 0.93
C ARG A 570 19.39 -1.75 1.81
N ALA A 571 18.76 -2.47 2.73
CA ALA A 571 19.40 -3.47 3.58
C ALA A 571 19.82 -4.74 2.82
N ALA A 572 19.16 -5.08 1.71
CA ALA A 572 19.40 -6.30 0.95
C ALA A 572 20.87 -6.47 0.50
N ASP A 573 21.36 -7.70 0.60
CA ASP A 573 22.74 -8.07 0.32
C ASP A 573 22.86 -9.09 -0.81
N ARG A 574 21.94 -10.05 -0.85
CA ARG A 574 21.97 -11.24 -1.70
C ARG A 574 20.82 -11.21 -2.69
N PHE A 575 19.59 -11.06 -2.21
CA PHE A 575 18.45 -11.05 -3.11
C PHE A 575 17.23 -10.34 -2.53
N VAL A 576 16.36 -9.92 -3.45
CA VAL A 576 14.99 -9.47 -3.17
C VAL A 576 14.04 -10.35 -3.96
N TYR A 577 13.05 -10.94 -3.29
CA TYR A 577 11.94 -11.64 -3.91
C TYR A 577 10.64 -10.89 -3.57
N LEU A 578 9.92 -10.43 -4.58
CA LEU A 578 8.73 -9.59 -4.45
C LEU A 578 7.58 -10.19 -5.25
N GLU A 579 6.44 -10.38 -4.60
CA GLU A 579 5.18 -10.69 -5.26
C GLU A 579 4.20 -9.53 -5.03
N THR A 580 3.67 -8.96 -6.11
CA THR A 580 2.75 -7.82 -6.03
C THR A 580 1.75 -7.80 -7.17
N GLU A 581 0.49 -7.49 -6.86
CA GLU A 581 -0.57 -7.33 -7.87
C GLU A 581 -0.28 -6.18 -8.85
N ARG A 582 0.31 -5.07 -8.37
CA ARG A 582 0.67 -3.91 -9.19
C ARG A 582 2.12 -3.54 -8.99
N PHE A 583 2.75 -3.07 -10.07
CA PHE A 583 4.14 -2.63 -10.05
C PHE A 583 4.34 -1.39 -10.94
N VAL A 584 4.05 -0.23 -10.35
CA VAL A 584 4.13 1.08 -10.99
C VAL A 584 4.79 2.07 -10.04
N GLY A 585 5.85 2.74 -10.47
CA GLY A 585 6.50 3.71 -9.59
C GLY A 585 7.71 4.37 -10.18
N SER A 586 8.30 5.25 -9.38
CA SER A 586 9.47 6.04 -9.74
C SER A 586 9.30 6.78 -11.07
N SER A 587 8.10 7.31 -11.33
CA SER A 587 7.73 7.92 -12.61
C SER A 587 8.50 9.19 -12.98
N TYR A 588 9.27 9.74 -12.03
CA TYR A 588 10.25 10.79 -12.28
C TYR A 588 11.45 10.31 -13.12
N ALA A 589 11.69 8.99 -13.16
CA ALA A 589 12.79 8.35 -13.88
C ALA A 589 12.36 7.64 -15.17
N TRP A 590 11.07 7.66 -15.52
CA TRP A 590 10.59 7.12 -16.80
C TRP A 590 11.20 7.86 -18.00
N PRO A 591 11.10 7.31 -19.22
CA PRO A 591 11.53 7.99 -20.43
C PRO A 591 10.94 9.40 -20.55
N THR A 592 11.69 10.35 -21.09
CA THR A 592 11.37 11.78 -21.07
C THR A 592 9.96 12.11 -21.57
N SER A 593 9.46 11.38 -22.57
CA SER A 593 8.11 11.56 -23.12
C SER A 593 6.97 11.19 -22.17
N PHE A 594 7.25 10.40 -21.13
CA PHE A 594 6.24 9.85 -20.21
C PHE A 594 6.54 10.15 -18.73
N ARG A 595 7.60 10.91 -18.42
CA ARG A 595 7.89 11.34 -17.05
C ARG A 595 6.67 12.01 -16.43
N HIS A 596 6.32 11.57 -15.23
CA HIS A 596 5.10 11.99 -14.58
C HIS A 596 5.33 12.23 -13.08
N PRO A 597 4.73 13.25 -12.44
CA PRO A 597 4.85 13.46 -10.99
C PRO A 597 3.90 12.57 -10.17
N GLY A 598 3.05 11.80 -10.82
CA GLY A 598 1.92 11.11 -10.20
C GLY A 598 2.23 9.76 -9.55
N ALA A 599 3.39 9.15 -9.80
CA ALA A 599 3.81 7.86 -9.23
C ALA A 599 5.24 7.88 -8.66
N GLY A 600 5.52 8.82 -7.75
CA GLY A 600 6.84 9.06 -7.18
C GLY A 600 7.32 8.06 -6.12
N ASN A 601 6.63 6.94 -5.86
CA ASN A 601 7.13 5.93 -4.92
C ASN A 601 8.47 5.35 -5.39
N LEU A 602 9.37 5.07 -4.45
CA LEU A 602 10.77 4.73 -4.73
C LEU A 602 11.04 3.23 -4.88
N VAL A 603 10.05 2.35 -4.70
CA VAL A 603 10.28 0.90 -4.63
C VAL A 603 10.96 0.36 -5.91
N PRO A 604 10.48 0.67 -7.12
CA PRO A 604 11.17 0.24 -8.35
C PRO A 604 12.61 0.74 -8.45
N MET A 605 12.83 2.05 -8.21
CA MET A 605 14.16 2.64 -8.32
C MET A 605 15.14 2.12 -7.26
N GLU A 606 14.70 1.88 -6.03
CA GLU A 606 15.56 1.30 -4.99
C GLU A 606 16.01 -0.12 -5.34
N ILE A 607 15.15 -0.95 -5.96
CA ILE A 607 15.55 -2.29 -6.44
C ILE A 607 16.61 -2.16 -7.54
N ALA A 608 16.37 -1.29 -8.54
CA ALA A 608 17.30 -1.09 -9.65
C ALA A 608 18.64 -0.52 -9.18
N LEU A 609 18.64 0.47 -8.28
CA LEU A 609 19.85 1.05 -7.70
C LEU A 609 20.58 0.05 -6.80
N LYS A 610 19.87 -0.81 -6.07
CA LYS A 610 20.48 -1.90 -5.30
C LYS A 610 21.21 -2.86 -6.23
N ALA A 611 20.57 -3.36 -7.28
CA ALA A 611 21.22 -4.21 -8.28
C ALA A 611 22.44 -3.52 -8.91
N ALA A 612 22.28 -2.27 -9.36
CA ALA A 612 23.36 -1.46 -9.92
C ALA A 612 24.55 -1.29 -8.94
N SER A 613 24.27 -1.09 -7.65
CA SER A 613 25.33 -0.97 -6.64
C SER A 613 26.13 -2.28 -6.48
N LYS A 614 25.44 -3.43 -6.52
CA LYS A 614 26.03 -4.77 -6.41
C LYS A 614 26.84 -5.14 -7.65
N ILE A 615 26.36 -4.79 -8.84
CA ILE A 615 27.10 -4.91 -10.10
C ILE A 615 28.41 -4.13 -10.04
N ARG A 616 28.36 -2.85 -9.65
CA ARG A 616 29.56 -2.00 -9.51
C ARG A 616 30.53 -2.55 -8.45
N ALA A 617 30.02 -3.15 -7.39
CA ALA A 617 30.81 -3.83 -6.36
C ALA A 617 31.31 -5.22 -6.77
N ARG A 618 30.88 -5.75 -7.93
CA ARG A 618 31.15 -7.13 -8.39
C ARG A 618 30.71 -8.19 -7.37
N GLU A 619 29.58 -7.95 -6.72
CA GLU A 619 28.94 -8.86 -5.77
C GLU A 619 27.72 -9.52 -6.44
N ASP A 620 27.53 -10.80 -6.17
CA ASP A 620 26.35 -11.53 -6.64
C ASP A 620 25.08 -10.96 -5.98
N PHE A 621 24.10 -10.64 -6.82
CA PHE A 621 22.79 -10.16 -6.39
C PHE A 621 21.72 -10.52 -7.41
N ALA A 622 20.50 -10.81 -6.96
CA ALA A 622 19.35 -11.02 -7.83
C ALA A 622 18.06 -10.42 -7.26
N ALA A 623 17.23 -9.86 -8.13
CA ALA A 623 15.88 -9.41 -7.84
C ALA A 623 14.88 -10.22 -8.68
N TYR A 624 13.87 -10.75 -8.01
CA TYR A 624 12.82 -11.59 -8.59
C TYR A 624 11.48 -10.92 -8.31
N VAL A 625 10.75 -10.53 -9.35
CA VAL A 625 9.45 -9.84 -9.22
C VAL A 625 8.39 -10.67 -9.91
N VAL A 626 7.39 -11.14 -9.16
CA VAL A 626 6.25 -11.91 -9.66
C VAL A 626 5.01 -11.01 -9.70
N LEU A 627 4.40 -10.90 -10.87
CA LEU A 627 3.25 -10.04 -11.16
C LEU A 627 2.10 -10.89 -11.72
N PRO A 628 0.84 -10.43 -11.66
CA PRO A 628 -0.20 -11.05 -12.46
C PRO A 628 0.12 -10.80 -13.94
N MET A 629 -0.33 -11.71 -14.83
CA MET A 629 -0.11 -11.53 -16.27
C MET A 629 -0.71 -10.19 -16.76
N TRP A 630 -1.90 -9.87 -16.29
CA TRP A 630 -2.54 -8.54 -16.38
C TRP A 630 -3.36 -8.25 -15.11
N PRO A 631 -3.67 -6.98 -14.79
CA PRO A 631 -4.45 -6.64 -13.61
C PRO A 631 -5.94 -6.97 -13.79
N ALA A 632 -6.35 -8.21 -13.55
CA ALA A 632 -7.76 -8.64 -13.71
C ALA A 632 -8.78 -7.84 -12.86
N ALA A 633 -8.35 -7.19 -11.77
CA ALA A 633 -9.19 -6.26 -11.03
C ALA A 633 -9.67 -5.04 -11.87
N GLU A 634 -9.01 -4.76 -13.00
CA GLU A 634 -9.40 -3.72 -13.98
C GLU A 634 -10.23 -4.25 -15.16
N GLY A 635 -10.65 -5.51 -15.07
CA GLY A 635 -11.41 -6.20 -16.10
C GLY A 635 -10.52 -6.86 -17.15
N PRO A 636 -11.07 -7.14 -18.35
CA PRO A 636 -10.33 -7.79 -19.42
C PRO A 636 -9.10 -6.98 -19.85
N PRO A 637 -8.00 -7.62 -20.28
CA PRO A 637 -6.74 -6.94 -20.57
C PRO A 637 -6.83 -5.88 -21.67
N GLY A 638 -7.80 -5.99 -22.60
CA GLY A 638 -8.07 -4.98 -23.62
C GLY A 638 -8.83 -3.74 -23.13
N SER A 639 -9.26 -3.70 -21.86
CA SER A 639 -9.98 -2.56 -21.30
C SER A 639 -9.07 -1.33 -21.17
N ALA A 640 -9.65 -0.13 -21.20
CA ALA A 640 -8.87 1.10 -21.09
C ALA A 640 -8.10 1.22 -19.74
N PRO A 641 -8.68 0.88 -18.58
CA PRO A 641 -7.93 0.88 -17.33
C PRO A 641 -6.76 -0.14 -17.35
N ALA A 642 -7.02 -1.38 -17.80
CA ALA A 642 -5.99 -2.41 -17.84
C ALA A 642 -4.82 -2.06 -18.77
N GLN A 643 -5.12 -1.56 -19.97
CA GLN A 643 -4.10 -1.13 -20.93
C GLN A 643 -3.26 0.04 -20.41
N GLU A 644 -3.86 0.97 -19.67
CA GLU A 644 -3.12 2.11 -19.11
C GLU A 644 -2.21 1.67 -17.94
N SER A 645 -2.70 0.78 -17.07
CA SER A 645 -1.89 0.20 -15.99
C SER A 645 -0.70 -0.62 -16.51
N LEU A 646 -0.91 -1.44 -17.54
CA LEU A 646 0.15 -2.19 -18.21
C LEU A 646 1.18 -1.26 -18.86
N PHE A 647 0.72 -0.13 -19.42
CA PHE A 647 1.62 0.88 -19.97
C PHE A 647 2.54 1.47 -18.90
N TRP A 648 1.99 1.87 -17.74
CA TRP A 648 2.80 2.39 -16.63
C TRP A 648 3.74 1.36 -16.02
N GLN A 649 3.33 0.10 -15.99
CA GLN A 649 4.19 -1.01 -15.59
C GLN A 649 5.36 -1.16 -16.57
N ALA A 650 5.12 -1.12 -17.87
CA ALA A 650 6.16 -1.19 -18.89
C ALA A 650 7.16 -0.02 -18.78
N GLN A 651 6.68 1.22 -18.55
CA GLN A 651 7.57 2.38 -18.32
C GLN A 651 8.42 2.20 -17.05
N THR A 652 7.86 1.58 -16.02
CA THR A 652 8.58 1.27 -14.78
C THR A 652 9.66 0.21 -15.02
N MET A 653 9.34 -0.88 -15.73
CA MET A 653 10.31 -1.92 -16.11
C MET A 653 11.45 -1.33 -16.95
N GLN A 654 11.12 -0.52 -17.97
CA GLN A 654 12.09 0.16 -18.84
C GLN A 654 13.10 0.97 -18.01
N ALA A 655 12.61 1.86 -17.14
CA ALA A 655 13.47 2.70 -16.31
C ALA A 655 14.39 1.88 -15.38
N MET A 656 13.90 0.77 -14.84
CA MET A 656 14.71 -0.11 -14.00
C MET A 656 15.80 -0.83 -14.81
N TYR A 657 15.45 -1.39 -15.97
CA TYR A 657 16.40 -2.11 -16.80
C TYR A 657 17.47 -1.19 -17.39
N GLU A 658 17.13 0.05 -17.75
CA GLU A 658 18.11 1.06 -18.17
C GLU A 658 19.16 1.34 -17.08
N VAL A 659 18.73 1.46 -15.80
CA VAL A 659 19.64 1.65 -14.67
C VAL A 659 20.60 0.45 -14.49
N VAL A 660 20.07 -0.77 -14.61
CA VAL A 660 20.86 -2.00 -14.50
C VAL A 660 21.82 -2.14 -15.68
N ALA A 661 21.35 -1.94 -16.90
CA ALA A 661 22.16 -2.01 -18.13
C ALA A 661 23.31 -0.99 -18.10
N LYS A 662 23.03 0.25 -17.67
CA LYS A 662 24.06 1.27 -17.47
C LYS A 662 25.14 0.81 -16.49
N ALA A 663 24.75 0.20 -15.36
CA ALA A 663 25.71 -0.31 -14.38
C ALA A 663 26.57 -1.47 -14.93
N ILE A 664 25.99 -2.36 -15.75
CA ILE A 664 26.74 -3.42 -16.44
C ILE A 664 27.78 -2.82 -17.40
N ALA A 665 27.37 -1.85 -18.22
CA ALA A 665 28.25 -1.17 -19.16
C ALA A 665 29.40 -0.43 -18.44
N GLU A 666 29.12 0.23 -17.32
CA GLU A 666 30.11 0.91 -16.47
C GLU A 666 31.11 -0.08 -15.81
N ALA A 667 30.64 -1.25 -15.39
CA ALA A 667 31.48 -2.25 -14.72
C ALA A 667 32.43 -3.00 -15.69
N GLY A 668 32.07 -3.08 -16.97
CA GLY A 668 32.90 -3.65 -18.03
C GLY A 668 33.09 -5.17 -17.91
N ALA A 669 34.28 -5.68 -18.26
CA ALA A 669 34.55 -7.12 -18.22
C ALA A 669 34.48 -7.70 -16.79
N GLY A 670 34.01 -8.95 -16.67
CA GLY A 670 33.97 -9.69 -15.40
C GLY A 670 32.71 -9.50 -14.56
N VAL A 671 31.66 -8.89 -15.11
CA VAL A 671 30.28 -8.99 -14.59
C VAL A 671 29.42 -9.78 -15.57
N ARG A 672 28.27 -10.28 -15.10
CA ARG A 672 27.26 -10.92 -15.97
C ARG A 672 26.74 -9.88 -16.98
N ALA A 673 26.51 -10.32 -18.21
CA ALA A 673 26.41 -9.44 -19.36
C ALA A 673 25.00 -8.91 -19.61
N HIS A 674 23.96 -9.55 -19.07
CA HIS A 674 22.57 -9.21 -19.39
C HIS A 674 21.82 -8.64 -18.17
N PRO A 675 20.92 -7.64 -18.34
CA PRO A 675 20.13 -7.12 -17.22
C PRO A 675 19.31 -8.19 -16.49
N GLN A 676 18.81 -9.20 -17.21
CA GLN A 676 18.08 -10.35 -16.64
C GLN A 676 18.95 -11.32 -15.85
N ASP A 677 20.27 -11.12 -15.80
CA ASP A 677 21.14 -11.84 -14.86
C ASP A 677 21.03 -11.29 -13.42
N TYR A 678 20.35 -10.15 -13.23
CA TYR A 678 20.22 -9.46 -11.94
C TYR A 678 18.79 -9.04 -11.59
N LEU A 679 17.94 -8.71 -12.58
CA LEU A 679 16.56 -8.26 -12.37
C LEU A 679 15.62 -9.05 -13.28
N ASN A 680 14.67 -9.76 -12.68
CA ASN A 680 13.78 -10.65 -13.42
C ASN A 680 12.31 -10.42 -13.06
N PHE A 681 11.47 -10.41 -14.09
CA PHE A 681 10.01 -10.31 -13.96
C PHE A 681 9.35 -11.60 -14.46
N TYR A 682 8.38 -12.08 -13.68
CA TYR A 682 7.62 -13.29 -13.93
C TYR A 682 6.13 -13.04 -13.79
N CYS A 683 5.33 -13.95 -14.32
CA CYS A 683 3.92 -14.11 -13.96
C CYS A 683 3.59 -15.57 -13.69
N LEU A 684 2.40 -15.83 -13.17
CA LEU A 684 1.93 -17.19 -12.90
C LEU A 684 0.82 -17.60 -13.87
N GLY A 685 0.80 -18.88 -14.22
CA GLY A 685 -0.18 -19.48 -15.11
C GLY A 685 -0.35 -20.95 -14.82
N ASN A 686 -1.48 -21.49 -15.24
CA ASN A 686 -1.74 -22.91 -15.17
C ASN A 686 -2.31 -23.40 -16.50
N ARG A 687 -2.14 -24.70 -16.77
CA ARG A 687 -2.67 -25.38 -17.94
C ARG A 687 -3.11 -26.78 -17.53
N GLU A 688 -4.39 -27.07 -17.74
CA GLU A 688 -5.08 -28.31 -17.36
C GLU A 688 -5.92 -28.82 -18.53
N GLN A 689 -6.05 -30.14 -18.64
CA GLN A 689 -6.98 -30.71 -19.60
C GLN A 689 -8.42 -30.33 -19.22
N ALA A 690 -9.07 -29.52 -20.05
CA ALA A 690 -10.45 -29.12 -19.83
C ALA A 690 -11.40 -30.34 -19.96
N PRO A 691 -12.48 -30.42 -19.14
CA PRO A 691 -13.55 -31.40 -19.33
C PRO A 691 -14.22 -31.27 -20.71
N ALA A 692 -14.93 -32.32 -21.15
CA ALA A 692 -15.62 -32.34 -22.44
C ALA A 692 -16.38 -31.03 -22.71
N THR A 693 -16.15 -30.44 -23.89
CA THR A 693 -16.67 -29.13 -24.25
C THR A 693 -18.15 -29.24 -24.64
N PRO A 694 -19.04 -28.38 -24.11
CA PRO A 694 -20.41 -28.32 -24.61
C PRO A 694 -20.44 -27.96 -26.10
N PRO A 695 -21.34 -28.53 -26.94
CA PRO A 695 -21.32 -28.34 -28.39
C PRO A 695 -21.36 -26.87 -28.87
N HIS A 696 -21.95 -25.98 -28.07
CA HIS A 696 -22.05 -24.55 -28.37
C HIS A 696 -20.73 -23.78 -28.14
N LEU A 697 -19.72 -24.38 -27.51
CA LEU A 697 -18.40 -23.79 -27.26
C LEU A 697 -17.27 -24.42 -28.11
N GLU A 698 -17.51 -25.57 -28.75
CA GLU A 698 -16.47 -26.31 -29.50
C GLU A 698 -15.85 -25.49 -30.64
N THR A 699 -16.67 -24.74 -31.38
CA THR A 699 -16.24 -23.92 -32.54
C THR A 699 -16.08 -22.43 -32.21
N GLY A 700 -16.26 -22.04 -30.94
CA GLY A 700 -16.21 -20.64 -30.53
C GLY A 700 -14.80 -20.02 -30.63
N THR A 701 -14.74 -18.75 -31.00
CA THR A 701 -13.51 -17.92 -30.99
C THR A 701 -13.52 -16.88 -29.87
N SER A 702 -14.47 -16.98 -28.94
CA SER A 702 -14.53 -16.09 -27.78
C SER A 702 -13.36 -16.38 -26.83
N PRO A 703 -12.93 -15.41 -26.00
CA PRO A 703 -11.87 -15.64 -25.02
C PRO A 703 -12.13 -16.84 -24.10
N ALA A 704 -13.38 -17.05 -23.69
CA ALA A 704 -13.76 -18.20 -22.86
C ALA A 704 -13.64 -19.54 -23.62
N ALA A 705 -14.05 -19.57 -24.90
CA ALA A 705 -13.91 -20.76 -25.72
C ALA A 705 -12.44 -21.11 -26.00
N LEU A 706 -11.60 -20.10 -26.26
CA LEU A 706 -10.16 -20.28 -26.48
C LEU A 706 -9.43 -20.73 -25.22
N ALA A 707 -9.65 -20.07 -24.08
CA ALA A 707 -9.05 -20.44 -22.80
C ALA A 707 -9.43 -21.87 -22.39
N ARG A 708 -10.69 -22.29 -22.65
CA ARG A 708 -11.12 -23.67 -22.44
C ARG A 708 -10.45 -24.64 -23.42
N ARG A 709 -10.42 -24.31 -24.72
CA ARG A 709 -9.83 -25.17 -25.76
C ARG A 709 -8.36 -25.47 -25.47
N HIS A 710 -7.60 -24.45 -25.12
CA HIS A 710 -6.17 -24.59 -24.81
C HIS A 710 -5.93 -25.03 -23.36
N GLY A 711 -6.99 -25.11 -22.55
CA GLY A 711 -6.93 -25.58 -21.17
C GLY A 711 -6.15 -24.64 -20.24
N ARG A 712 -6.03 -23.35 -20.55
CA ARG A 712 -5.09 -22.44 -19.87
C ARG A 712 -5.74 -21.18 -19.33
N PHE A 713 -5.20 -20.67 -18.23
CA PHE A 713 -5.46 -19.32 -17.77
C PHE A 713 -4.34 -18.84 -16.82
N MET A 714 -4.24 -17.53 -16.58
CA MET A 714 -3.30 -17.03 -15.59
C MET A 714 -3.69 -17.47 -14.17
N VAL A 715 -2.71 -17.63 -13.30
CA VAL A 715 -2.92 -17.64 -11.84
C VAL A 715 -2.78 -16.20 -11.38
N TYR A 716 -3.82 -15.65 -10.74
CA TYR A 716 -3.82 -14.24 -10.37
C TYR A 716 -2.96 -14.00 -9.14
N VAL A 717 -1.82 -13.35 -9.34
CA VAL A 717 -0.96 -12.88 -8.25
C VAL A 717 -1.62 -11.66 -7.60
N HIS A 718 -2.35 -11.88 -6.52
CA HIS A 718 -2.89 -10.83 -5.67
C HIS A 718 -2.02 -10.57 -4.43
N SER A 719 -0.95 -11.34 -4.24
CA SER A 719 0.07 -11.11 -3.21
C SER A 719 0.50 -9.64 -3.10
N LYS A 720 0.89 -9.23 -1.89
CA LYS A 720 1.63 -7.98 -1.61
C LYS A 720 2.70 -8.26 -0.56
N GLY A 721 3.76 -8.95 -0.97
CA GLY A 721 4.80 -9.41 -0.04
C GLY A 721 6.20 -9.39 -0.65
N MET A 722 7.19 -9.19 0.22
CA MET A 722 8.61 -9.13 -0.13
C MET A 722 9.43 -9.93 0.87
N VAL A 723 10.30 -10.80 0.38
CA VAL A 723 11.33 -11.50 1.15
C VAL A 723 12.69 -10.90 0.79
N VAL A 724 13.48 -10.60 1.81
CA VAL A 724 14.85 -10.07 1.66
C VAL A 724 15.83 -11.00 2.35
N ASP A 725 16.80 -11.48 1.58
CA ASP A 725 17.92 -12.31 2.03
C ASP A 725 17.52 -13.56 2.85
N ASP A 726 16.30 -14.08 2.70
CA ASP A 726 15.75 -15.18 3.54
C ASP A 726 15.72 -14.85 5.06
N GLU A 727 15.89 -13.58 5.47
CA GLU A 727 15.92 -13.13 6.87
C GLU A 727 14.67 -12.33 7.26
N TYR A 728 14.18 -11.51 6.34
CA TYR A 728 13.14 -10.54 6.59
C TYR A 728 11.99 -10.71 5.60
N VAL A 729 10.77 -10.59 6.11
CA VAL A 729 9.55 -10.60 5.33
C VAL A 729 8.77 -9.32 5.61
N LEU A 730 8.27 -8.68 4.55
CA LEU A 730 7.30 -7.59 4.60
C LEU A 730 6.07 -8.04 3.83
N LEU A 731 4.91 -8.11 4.45
CA LEU A 731 3.67 -8.48 3.77
C LEU A 731 2.47 -7.70 4.32
N GLY A 732 1.46 -7.50 3.49
CA GLY A 732 0.29 -6.71 3.88
C GLY A 732 -0.71 -6.55 2.74
N SER A 733 -1.39 -5.39 2.72
CA SER A 733 -2.37 -5.06 1.70
C SER A 733 -1.84 -4.12 0.60
N ALA A 734 -0.66 -3.54 0.78
CA ALA A 734 -0.13 -2.47 -0.06
C ALA A 734 0.54 -2.97 -1.34
N ASN A 735 -0.04 -2.64 -2.48
CA ASN A 735 0.56 -2.84 -3.79
C ASN A 735 1.77 -1.93 -4.01
N VAL A 736 2.66 -2.29 -4.95
CA VAL A 736 3.73 -1.39 -5.42
C VAL A 736 3.16 -0.41 -6.44
N ASN A 737 2.38 0.55 -5.95
CA ASN A 737 1.87 1.68 -6.73
C ASN A 737 1.70 2.92 -5.83
N GLN A 738 1.44 4.08 -6.44
CA GLN A 738 1.29 5.31 -5.65
C GLN A 738 -0.01 5.30 -4.83
N ARG A 739 -1.04 4.61 -5.32
CA ARG A 739 -2.30 4.40 -4.60
C ARG A 739 -2.10 3.81 -3.21
N SER A 740 -1.27 2.77 -3.09
CA SER A 740 -1.01 2.10 -1.82
C SER A 740 0.13 2.77 -1.02
N LEU A 741 1.16 3.32 -1.68
CA LEU A 741 2.39 3.76 -0.99
C LEU A 741 2.41 5.25 -0.59
N SER A 742 1.47 6.07 -1.07
CA SER A 742 1.45 7.51 -0.77
C SER A 742 0.92 7.91 0.62
N GLY A 743 0.46 6.95 1.44
CA GLY A 743 -0.12 7.22 2.78
C GLY A 743 -1.51 7.85 2.77
N SER A 744 -1.85 8.59 1.73
CA SER A 744 -2.98 9.50 1.71
C SER A 744 -4.00 9.11 0.64
N ARG A 745 -3.71 8.14 -0.24
CA ARG A 745 -4.65 7.64 -1.25
C ARG A 745 -5.49 6.54 -0.60
N ASP A 746 -5.19 5.27 -0.89
CA ASP A 746 -5.83 4.15 -0.22
C ASP A 746 -5.25 3.99 1.19
N THR A 747 -6.05 3.46 2.11
CA THR A 747 -5.52 3.08 3.42
C THR A 747 -5.04 1.64 3.38
N GLU A 748 -3.79 1.41 3.79
CA GLU A 748 -3.13 0.10 3.76
C GLU A 748 -2.53 -0.25 5.13
N ILE A 749 -2.22 -1.54 5.33
CA ILE A 749 -1.52 -2.05 6.51
C ILE A 749 -0.57 -3.16 6.08
N ALA A 750 0.59 -3.23 6.71
CA ALA A 750 1.58 -4.30 6.51
C ALA A 750 2.29 -4.63 7.82
N VAL A 751 2.90 -5.81 7.88
CA VAL A 751 3.84 -6.20 8.92
C VAL A 751 5.18 -6.51 8.29
N GLY A 752 6.24 -5.96 8.87
CA GLY A 752 7.61 -6.38 8.59
C GLY A 752 8.16 -7.15 9.77
N ALA A 753 8.80 -8.30 9.53
CA ALA A 753 9.25 -9.17 10.59
C ALA A 753 10.50 -9.96 10.21
N HIS A 754 11.29 -10.30 11.23
CA HIS A 754 12.42 -11.23 11.12
C HIS A 754 12.56 -12.06 12.39
N GLN A 755 13.29 -13.17 12.30
CA GLN A 755 13.67 -13.97 13.46
C GLN A 755 15.12 -13.62 13.85
N PRO A 756 15.37 -13.04 15.04
CA PRO A 756 16.69 -12.55 15.42
C PRO A 756 17.77 -13.66 15.45
N HIS A 757 17.37 -14.91 15.70
CA HIS A 757 18.26 -16.09 15.74
C HIS A 757 18.53 -16.72 14.37
N HIS A 758 17.86 -16.25 13.32
CA HIS A 758 18.02 -16.76 11.96
C HIS A 758 18.49 -15.64 11.03
N THR A 759 19.70 -15.14 11.29
CA THR A 759 20.38 -14.11 10.51
C THR A 759 21.79 -14.57 10.11
N GLY A 760 22.45 -13.83 9.22
CA GLY A 760 23.78 -14.11 8.71
C GLY A 760 23.79 -14.49 7.23
N ARG A 761 24.82 -15.25 6.81
CA ARG A 761 25.05 -15.49 5.38
C ARG A 761 24.01 -16.39 4.72
N ARG A 762 23.44 -17.33 5.49
CA ARG A 762 22.46 -18.33 5.02
C ARG A 762 21.46 -18.64 6.14
N PRO A 763 20.54 -17.72 6.45
CA PRO A 763 19.47 -17.97 7.41
C PRO A 763 18.60 -19.17 6.96
N ARG A 764 18.16 -19.98 7.93
CA ARG A 764 17.31 -21.17 7.71
C ARG A 764 16.06 -21.16 8.59
N GLY A 765 15.62 -19.96 8.96
CA GLY A 765 14.39 -19.75 9.70
C GLY A 765 13.14 -19.93 8.84
N GLN A 766 12.00 -19.53 9.38
CA GLN A 766 10.71 -19.61 8.71
C GLN A 766 10.61 -18.72 7.47
N VAL A 767 11.33 -17.59 7.41
CA VAL A 767 11.36 -16.75 6.20
C VAL A 767 11.96 -17.53 5.02
N HIS A 768 13.11 -18.19 5.23
CA HIS A 768 13.72 -19.10 4.26
C HIS A 768 12.76 -20.21 3.82
N ARG A 769 12.15 -20.91 4.79
CA ARG A 769 11.25 -22.05 4.50
C ARG A 769 9.99 -21.61 3.75
N TYR A 770 9.44 -20.46 4.11
CA TYR A 770 8.30 -19.88 3.41
C TYR A 770 8.63 -19.54 1.96
N ARG A 771 9.79 -18.90 1.72
CA ARG A 771 10.27 -18.63 0.35
C ARG A 771 10.49 -19.91 -0.45
N MET A 772 11.08 -20.94 0.16
CA MET A 772 11.22 -22.26 -0.48
C MET A 772 9.85 -22.88 -0.79
N SER A 773 8.86 -22.76 0.10
CA SER A 773 7.49 -23.26 -0.12
C SER A 773 6.77 -22.57 -1.28
N LEU A 774 6.95 -21.25 -1.42
CA LEU A 774 6.46 -20.50 -2.58
C LEU A 774 7.17 -20.96 -3.86
N TRP A 775 8.49 -21.17 -3.81
CA TRP A 775 9.23 -21.64 -4.98
C TRP A 775 8.92 -23.10 -5.34
N GLU A 776 8.54 -23.93 -4.39
CA GLU A 776 8.06 -25.30 -4.64
C GLU A 776 6.75 -25.29 -5.42
N GLU A 777 5.80 -24.42 -5.05
CA GLU A 777 4.59 -24.16 -5.83
C GLU A 777 4.92 -23.63 -7.22
N HIS A 778 5.69 -22.54 -7.29
CA HIS A 778 5.92 -21.82 -8.54
C HIS A 778 6.76 -22.61 -9.54
N LEU A 779 7.77 -23.35 -9.07
CA LEU A 779 8.70 -24.08 -9.94
C LEU A 779 8.37 -25.56 -10.07
N GLY A 780 7.40 -26.07 -9.29
CA GLY A 780 7.00 -27.49 -9.23
C GLY A 780 8.04 -28.43 -8.62
N TRP A 781 9.26 -27.96 -8.35
CA TRP A 781 10.34 -28.76 -7.78
C TRP A 781 11.36 -27.90 -7.02
N LEU A 782 12.03 -28.49 -6.03
CA LEU A 782 13.09 -27.84 -5.28
C LEU A 782 14.47 -28.43 -5.63
N TRP A 783 15.34 -27.60 -6.22
CA TRP A 783 16.74 -27.92 -6.44
C TRP A 783 17.65 -27.27 -5.39
N ASP A 784 18.78 -27.90 -5.08
CA ASP A 784 19.77 -27.37 -4.12
C ASP A 784 20.26 -25.95 -4.46
N VAL A 785 20.31 -25.61 -5.75
CA VAL A 785 20.73 -24.27 -6.19
C VAL A 785 19.77 -23.16 -5.74
N LEU A 786 18.51 -23.49 -5.48
CA LEU A 786 17.51 -22.55 -4.97
C LEU A 786 17.84 -22.08 -3.54
N GLU A 787 18.76 -22.73 -2.85
CA GLU A 787 19.26 -22.27 -1.55
C GLU A 787 20.17 -21.03 -1.64
N ALA A 788 20.60 -20.66 -2.84
CA ALA A 788 21.41 -19.47 -3.10
C ALA A 788 20.78 -18.62 -4.21
N PRO A 789 19.68 -17.89 -3.92
CA PRO A 789 18.96 -17.09 -4.93
C PRO A 789 19.84 -16.02 -5.60
N GLU A 790 20.89 -15.54 -4.96
CA GLU A 790 21.82 -14.58 -5.56
C GLU A 790 22.71 -15.18 -6.68
N SER A 791 22.85 -16.51 -6.70
CA SER A 791 23.84 -17.19 -7.54
C SER A 791 23.47 -17.16 -9.03
N PRO A 792 24.46 -17.07 -9.93
CA PRO A 792 24.20 -17.12 -11.37
C PRO A 792 23.47 -18.41 -11.79
N GLU A 793 23.81 -19.53 -11.15
CA GLU A 793 23.20 -20.83 -11.42
C GLU A 793 21.72 -20.84 -11.05
N CYS A 794 21.35 -20.25 -9.90
CA CYS A 794 19.95 -20.14 -9.50
C CYS A 794 19.15 -19.27 -10.45
N VAL A 795 19.67 -18.09 -10.80
CA VAL A 795 19.01 -17.17 -11.75
C VAL A 795 18.78 -17.86 -13.11
N ARG A 796 19.80 -18.56 -13.64
CA ARG A 796 19.67 -19.30 -14.89
C ARG A 796 18.62 -20.40 -14.82
N LEU A 797 18.60 -21.18 -13.74
CA LEU A 797 17.60 -22.24 -13.56
C LEU A 797 16.17 -21.69 -13.51
N VAL A 798 15.93 -20.67 -12.68
CA VAL A 798 14.61 -20.06 -12.54
C VAL A 798 14.16 -19.47 -13.89
N ASN A 799 15.05 -18.78 -14.60
CA ASN A 799 14.76 -18.23 -15.93
C ASN A 799 14.53 -19.32 -16.98
N GLN A 800 15.21 -20.46 -16.89
CA GLN A 800 15.00 -21.59 -17.77
C GLN A 800 13.60 -22.18 -17.57
N VAL A 801 13.23 -22.52 -16.33
CA VAL A 801 11.89 -23.06 -16.00
C VAL A 801 10.80 -22.08 -16.45
N ALA A 802 10.97 -20.79 -16.14
CA ALA A 802 10.01 -19.76 -16.52
C ALA A 802 9.82 -19.62 -18.04
N ARG A 803 10.89 -19.77 -18.83
CA ARG A 803 10.82 -19.74 -20.30
C ARG A 803 10.15 -20.99 -20.86
N GLU A 804 10.54 -22.18 -20.40
CA GLU A 804 9.95 -23.45 -20.84
C GLU A 804 8.46 -23.52 -20.50
N ASN A 805 8.05 -23.01 -19.33
CA ASN A 805 6.65 -22.90 -18.97
C ASN A 805 5.88 -21.90 -19.82
N TRP A 806 6.48 -20.77 -20.22
CA TRP A 806 5.83 -19.86 -21.17
C TRP A 806 5.61 -20.53 -22.53
N GLU A 807 6.59 -21.29 -23.02
CA GLU A 807 6.48 -22.08 -24.26
C GLU A 807 5.31 -23.09 -24.15
N ARG A 808 5.27 -23.89 -23.08
CA ARG A 808 4.16 -24.83 -22.82
C ARG A 808 2.81 -24.13 -22.63
N TYR A 809 2.78 -22.98 -21.97
CA TYR A 809 1.54 -22.24 -21.75
C TYR A 809 0.99 -21.68 -23.05
N THR A 810 1.86 -21.21 -23.95
CA THR A 810 1.44 -20.57 -25.21
C THR A 810 1.19 -21.52 -26.37
N ASP A 811 1.62 -22.78 -26.27
CA ASP A 811 1.34 -23.81 -27.27
C ASP A 811 -0.18 -23.96 -27.54
N GLU A 812 -0.53 -24.00 -28.83
CA GLU A 812 -1.89 -24.10 -29.36
C GLU A 812 -2.26 -25.55 -29.75
N GLY A 813 -1.40 -26.52 -29.46
CA GLY A 813 -1.69 -27.95 -29.61
C GLY A 813 -2.98 -28.38 -28.89
N GLU A 814 -3.71 -29.32 -29.50
CA GLU A 814 -5.01 -29.81 -28.99
C GLU A 814 -4.89 -30.56 -27.65
N VAL A 815 -3.71 -31.11 -27.34
CA VAL A 815 -3.43 -31.78 -26.06
C VAL A 815 -2.67 -30.80 -25.17
N ALA A 816 -3.23 -30.54 -23.98
CA ALA A 816 -2.57 -29.71 -22.99
C ALA A 816 -1.34 -30.44 -22.44
N GLU A 817 -0.14 -29.95 -22.76
CA GLU A 817 1.07 -30.36 -22.05
C GLU A 817 1.07 -29.76 -20.64
N GLU A 818 1.33 -30.60 -19.64
CA GLU A 818 1.40 -30.18 -18.24
C GLU A 818 2.59 -29.23 -18.03
N MET A 819 2.34 -28.13 -17.30
CA MET A 819 3.37 -27.17 -16.95
C MET A 819 4.23 -27.68 -15.78
N GLN A 820 5.48 -27.24 -15.70
CA GLN A 820 6.31 -27.49 -14.54
C GLN A 820 6.06 -26.42 -13.47
N GLY A 821 5.12 -26.66 -12.56
CA GLY A 821 4.64 -25.62 -11.65
C GLY A 821 3.95 -24.48 -12.42
N HIS A 822 4.01 -23.27 -11.88
CA HIS A 822 3.20 -22.14 -12.37
C HIS A 822 4.00 -20.93 -12.88
N LEU A 823 5.30 -20.85 -12.58
CA LEU A 823 6.13 -19.69 -12.91
C LEU A 823 6.39 -19.61 -14.41
N MET A 824 6.08 -18.46 -14.99
CA MET A 824 6.35 -18.13 -16.38
C MET A 824 7.16 -16.85 -16.48
N LYS A 825 7.94 -16.75 -17.56
CA LYS A 825 8.59 -15.49 -17.93
C LYS A 825 7.48 -14.46 -18.15
N TYR A 826 7.60 -13.27 -17.54
CA TYR A 826 6.70 -12.18 -17.90
C TYR A 826 6.88 -11.88 -19.40
N PRO A 827 5.80 -11.69 -20.21
CA PRO A 827 5.88 -11.80 -21.67
C PRO A 827 6.55 -10.62 -22.40
N VAL A 828 7.74 -10.25 -21.93
CA VAL A 828 8.58 -9.18 -22.46
C VAL A 828 9.99 -9.67 -22.76
N GLU A 829 10.54 -9.16 -23.86
CA GLU A 829 11.95 -9.21 -24.19
C GLU A 829 12.67 -8.00 -23.60
N VAL A 830 13.91 -8.23 -23.18
CA VAL A 830 14.78 -7.18 -22.65
C VAL A 830 16.10 -7.28 -23.39
N ASP A 831 16.56 -6.18 -23.97
CA ASP A 831 17.86 -6.14 -24.64
C ASP A 831 19.00 -5.77 -23.67
N GLY A 832 20.24 -5.86 -24.15
CA GLY A 832 21.43 -5.53 -23.35
C GLY A 832 21.56 -4.05 -22.95
N TYR A 833 20.77 -3.16 -23.53
CA TYR A 833 20.71 -1.73 -23.20
C TYR A 833 19.55 -1.40 -22.24
N GLY A 834 18.73 -2.39 -21.91
CA GLY A 834 17.57 -2.26 -21.03
C GLY A 834 16.27 -1.89 -21.75
N GLY A 835 16.21 -1.96 -23.08
CA GLY A 835 15.00 -1.82 -23.87
C GLY A 835 14.01 -2.96 -23.60
N VAL A 836 12.74 -2.62 -23.36
CA VAL A 836 11.65 -3.55 -23.06
C VAL A 836 10.66 -3.62 -24.23
N TRP A 837 10.47 -4.82 -24.77
CA TRP A 837 9.63 -5.11 -25.93
C TRP A 837 8.67 -6.25 -25.60
N PRO A 838 7.51 -6.41 -26.28
CA PRO A 838 6.76 -7.65 -26.16
C PRO A 838 7.61 -8.83 -26.65
N LEU A 839 7.39 -10.03 -26.12
CA LEU A 839 7.97 -11.25 -26.71
C LEU A 839 7.57 -11.37 -28.18
N THR A 840 8.52 -11.77 -29.03
CA THR A 840 8.32 -11.92 -30.47
C THR A 840 7.14 -12.86 -30.75
N GLY A 841 6.13 -12.39 -31.49
CA GLY A 841 4.91 -13.14 -31.79
C GLY A 841 3.85 -13.13 -30.68
N HIS A 842 4.10 -12.42 -29.58
CA HIS A 842 3.21 -12.31 -28.41
C HIS A 842 2.95 -10.85 -28.03
N GLU A 843 2.61 -10.00 -29.00
CA GLU A 843 2.24 -8.61 -28.76
C GLU A 843 0.96 -8.47 -27.93
N PHE A 844 0.13 -9.53 -27.91
CA PHE A 844 -1.11 -9.63 -27.17
C PHE A 844 -1.11 -10.84 -26.23
N PHE A 845 -1.86 -10.78 -25.13
CA PHE A 845 -2.01 -11.93 -24.26
C PHE A 845 -2.78 -13.06 -24.95
N PRO A 846 -2.37 -14.33 -24.74
CA PRO A 846 -3.01 -15.49 -25.35
C PRO A 846 -4.49 -15.58 -24.96
N ASP A 847 -5.34 -15.95 -25.92
CA ASP A 847 -6.80 -16.15 -25.81
C ASP A 847 -7.65 -14.92 -25.51
N VAL A 848 -7.16 -13.98 -24.69
CA VAL A 848 -7.91 -12.83 -24.16
C VAL A 848 -7.58 -11.51 -24.85
N GLY A 849 -6.49 -11.44 -25.62
CA GLY A 849 -6.05 -10.23 -26.30
C GLY A 849 -5.53 -9.14 -25.36
N GLY A 850 -5.55 -7.87 -25.80
CA GLY A 850 -4.95 -6.74 -25.08
C GLY A 850 -3.43 -6.72 -25.21
N ARG A 851 -2.83 -5.55 -25.42
CA ARG A 851 -1.39 -5.45 -25.65
C ARG A 851 -0.63 -5.72 -24.35
N VAL A 852 0.44 -6.50 -24.44
CA VAL A 852 1.28 -6.85 -23.28
C VAL A 852 1.91 -5.61 -22.64
N LEU A 853 2.43 -4.68 -23.46
CA LEU A 853 3.00 -3.42 -22.98
C LEU A 853 1.94 -2.32 -22.73
N GLY A 854 0.66 -2.63 -22.86
CA GLY A 854 -0.42 -1.68 -22.68
C GLY A 854 -0.45 -0.55 -23.72
N SER A 855 -1.27 0.46 -23.43
CA SER A 855 -1.37 1.70 -24.21
C SER A 855 -1.92 2.86 -23.37
N THR A 856 -1.46 4.07 -23.64
CA THR A 856 -2.03 5.29 -23.05
C THR A 856 -3.43 5.55 -23.58
N ASN A 857 -4.34 5.95 -22.68
CA ASN A 857 -5.73 6.22 -23.02
C ASN A 857 -6.12 7.63 -22.55
N LYS A 858 -7.37 8.05 -22.76
CA LYS A 858 -7.90 9.32 -22.19
C LYS A 858 -8.33 9.18 -20.73
N PHE A 859 -7.87 8.12 -20.06
CA PHE A 859 -8.28 7.82 -18.69
C PHE A 859 -7.43 8.68 -17.72
N PRO A 860 -7.97 9.12 -16.58
CA PRO A 860 -7.19 9.98 -15.69
C PRO A 860 -6.07 9.20 -14.98
N ASP A 861 -4.80 9.50 -15.31
CA ASP A 861 -3.57 8.89 -14.75
C ASP A 861 -3.60 8.58 -13.25
N HIS A 862 -4.13 9.49 -12.43
CA HIS A 862 -4.19 9.32 -10.98
C HIS A 862 -5.08 8.17 -10.48
N LEU A 863 -5.89 7.56 -11.36
CA LEU A 863 -6.71 6.40 -11.06
C LEU A 863 -5.99 5.08 -11.34
N THR A 864 -5.01 5.09 -12.24
CA THR A 864 -4.25 3.92 -12.73
C THR A 864 -2.81 3.87 -12.21
N MET A 865 -2.36 4.91 -11.48
CA MET A 865 -1.02 5.05 -10.87
C MET A 865 -0.95 4.85 -9.36
#